data_AF-A0A7Y2Y8N7-F1
#
_entry.id   AF-A0A7Y2Y8N7-F1
#
_cell.length_a   1.000
_cell.length_b   1.000
_cell.length_c   1.000
_cell.angle_alpha   90.00
_cell.angle_beta   90.00
_cell.angle_gamma   90.00
#
_symmetry.space_group_name_H-M   'P 1'
#
loop_
_entity.id
_entity.type
_entity.pdbx_description
1 polymer ?
#
loop_
_entity_poly.entity_id
_entity_poly.type
_entity_poly.pdbx_seq_one_letter_code
_entity_poly.pdbx_strand_id
1 'polypeptide(L)'
;MIRKQLNEASSWPGFSFSRKTKNLLNSCNSLISGTILMVALLLSFGSNAQTLGSIDTCDLNFHQDVLNQIDEYDDFSLAYSFEVPNSAIACDDDMDFVNANPNLDLECFNKVAYLVILRKDRPDAEKRWVWVSMDAFTNDLDELSVPGTDADGNADFVWQQPVNNLNVVVNEGFSNVNNPGDITSGNLEIWPYGYTKGNGNDVPGASDSLYDWGDTFMPQYCFGSFQVHDNSSQVIFAFNAWRNKDGYIPSLGIGNNGEGPSTNGVDYTFSNNAGELDIKCVYIFVGGTEEVPDCALIATDEVHLHGDNDVIGNVCVTDENGDIKLHDESHVDGAVKADEVDIDNDSSAGSIMEMPADVEIPQFYYNTLCDDASIEVVVDKDDTVELTGNNYKRVEIKEGATVTFTQENIFICELKTDKEVTLNFAECANLIIDKDVEFDEYTNFNPQMNQVSMFVDGNVRVKKGSSISSHIHVNDNVIKTEGDDGKEILMKGVFIAKKIEGKHTTWQGNGYCDPCPVEVPPTVADCECDGGINEVTFSYPGELSDLSTDDSDATITDNGDGTFTIASNDGGKLSDPEIFVNGISAGEFHASCSDNLLEEYYSEGIVVVEYIDVEGSVISIETCPYNPPVPDCECKGGMVSVTFTYMGSETLSTNSGVITNNGDGTYTVSDNGEKLDGNLEIYVGGNTAEIHTSCSQDIVGVNFAGVTVIAHTDTEGNMTTLDGCFQAPVPDCGCEGGIVEVSFSYGGELSDLTTNDDNAFFTDNGDGTFTLDTYNGEKLSNPDIFVNGVDAGEFHSSCSQNLLENVYGQGIVVVEYVDEEGSVTSIETCPFDQPGQDCECDGGIVSITFEYPGELSDLSSNDSDATITDNGDGTFTIASNDGDKLNNPDMFINGTDVGELHASCSDNLLGVVLGDITVISYIDKEGGELSIETCPVECECSGGLLEVTFAYDGAGVPTSNSGSVTDNNDGTYTVYDNGVKLEKDLEITTALGMAEIHTSCSQDILGVTFSGGVTVIEHVDSNGSVCSINFDGGVKRQGAGTTSKGGDVKAQDELIIETPKVEFAVRSWPNPSQNDFNIRISTDNTLDPIKVQVFDITGKTVHIDSIDSNMNYRFGNELGSGLYFVKVAQGNNVKTLRLMKY
;
A
#
# COMPACT_ATOMS: atom_id res chain seq x y z
N MET A 1 -50.01 29.44 -40.25
CA MET A 1 -49.31 28.18 -39.90
C MET A 1 -49.69 27.70 -38.50
N ILE A 2 -49.50 28.51 -37.44
CA ILE A 2 -49.82 28.14 -36.04
C ILE A 2 -51.28 27.66 -35.84
N ARG A 3 -52.26 28.28 -36.52
CA ARG A 3 -53.69 27.88 -36.46
C ARG A 3 -54.00 26.52 -37.10
N LYS A 4 -53.13 25.98 -37.97
CA LYS A 4 -53.32 24.68 -38.63
C LYS A 4 -52.78 23.55 -37.73
N GLN A 5 -51.65 23.79 -37.06
CA GLN A 5 -51.06 22.87 -36.09
C GLN A 5 -51.89 22.73 -34.79
N LEU A 6 -52.57 23.80 -34.35
CA LEU A 6 -53.45 23.74 -33.17
C LEU A 6 -54.73 22.91 -33.37
N ASN A 7 -55.21 22.72 -34.60
CA ASN A 7 -56.41 21.90 -34.86
C ASN A 7 -56.08 20.41 -34.98
N GLU A 8 -54.89 20.06 -35.46
CA GLU A 8 -54.41 18.67 -35.56
C GLU A 8 -54.08 18.07 -34.17
N ALA A 9 -53.64 18.90 -33.21
CA ALA A 9 -53.41 18.51 -31.82
C ALA A 9 -54.70 18.19 -31.03
N SER A 10 -55.87 18.61 -31.52
CA SER A 10 -57.16 18.43 -30.82
C SER A 10 -57.84 17.07 -31.05
N SER A 11 -57.24 16.19 -31.86
CA SER A 11 -57.78 14.86 -32.22
C SER A 11 -57.06 13.68 -31.56
N TRP A 12 -56.11 13.91 -30.66
CA TRP A 12 -55.41 12.83 -29.93
C TRP A 12 -56.18 12.41 -28.68
N PRO A 13 -56.36 11.10 -28.40
CA PRO A 13 -57.02 10.64 -27.18
C PRO A 13 -56.14 10.99 -25.97
N GLY A 14 -56.66 11.77 -25.02
CA GLY A 14 -55.96 12.14 -23.79
C GLY A 14 -55.81 13.65 -23.55
N PHE A 15 -56.00 14.49 -24.57
CA PHE A 15 -55.92 15.95 -24.41
C PHE A 15 -57.31 16.61 -24.41
N SER A 16 -57.66 17.34 -23.33
CA SER A 16 -58.85 18.21 -23.31
C SER A 16 -58.49 19.61 -22.82
N PHE A 17 -58.78 20.64 -23.62
CA PHE A 17 -58.63 22.03 -23.19
C PHE A 17 -59.81 22.46 -22.32
N SER A 18 -59.52 23.13 -21.21
CA SER A 18 -60.55 23.69 -20.32
C SER A 18 -61.44 24.72 -21.05
N ARG A 19 -62.68 24.86 -20.57
CA ARG A 19 -63.68 25.83 -21.07
C ARG A 19 -63.21 27.29 -20.95
N LYS A 20 -62.25 27.59 -20.06
CA LYS A 20 -61.62 28.92 -19.90
C LYS A 20 -60.62 29.21 -21.02
N THR A 21 -59.84 28.22 -21.45
CA THR A 21 -58.80 28.36 -22.49
C THR A 21 -59.42 28.63 -23.88
N LYS A 22 -60.58 28.02 -24.18
CA LYS A 22 -61.36 28.29 -25.41
C LYS A 22 -62.00 29.70 -25.44
N ASN A 23 -62.21 30.34 -24.29
CA ASN A 23 -62.80 31.68 -24.22
C ASN A 23 -61.77 32.81 -24.34
N LEU A 24 -60.52 32.59 -23.88
CA LEU A 24 -59.41 33.54 -24.03
C LEU A 24 -58.94 33.69 -25.49
N LEU A 25 -59.02 32.61 -26.28
CA LEU A 25 -58.68 32.61 -27.72
C LEU A 25 -59.69 33.38 -28.60
N ASN A 26 -60.89 33.70 -28.08
CA ASN A 26 -61.94 34.36 -28.83
C ASN A 26 -62.08 35.88 -28.56
N SER A 27 -61.35 36.47 -27.60
CA SER A 27 -61.61 37.84 -27.15
C SER A 27 -60.60 38.93 -27.57
N CYS A 28 -59.48 38.62 -28.24
CA CYS A 28 -58.55 39.66 -28.70
C CYS A 28 -58.62 39.88 -30.21
N ASN A 29 -59.44 40.86 -30.59
CA ASN A 29 -59.54 41.39 -31.94
C ASN A 29 -59.33 42.91 -31.91
N SER A 30 -58.17 43.40 -31.46
CA SER A 30 -57.65 44.74 -31.85
C SER A 30 -56.25 45.00 -31.31
N LEU A 31 -55.44 45.62 -32.17
CA LEU A 31 -54.12 46.21 -31.99
C LEU A 31 -53.81 46.74 -30.58
N ILE A 32 -52.60 46.46 -30.05
CA ILE A 32 -51.67 47.41 -29.41
C ILE A 32 -50.29 46.72 -29.23
N SER A 33 -49.22 47.53 -29.36
CA SER A 33 -47.78 47.27 -29.43
C SER A 33 -47.17 46.19 -28.51
N GLY A 34 -46.18 45.45 -29.06
CA GLY A 34 -45.48 44.31 -28.46
C GLY A 34 -44.66 44.57 -27.19
N THR A 35 -44.58 45.80 -26.69
CA THR A 35 -43.89 46.13 -25.43
C THR A 35 -44.75 45.87 -24.18
N ILE A 36 -46.09 45.84 -24.31
CA ILE A 36 -46.99 45.58 -23.16
C ILE A 36 -47.23 44.08 -22.96
N LEU A 37 -47.06 43.25 -23.99
CA LEU A 37 -47.18 41.79 -23.84
C LEU A 37 -46.03 41.20 -23.02
N MET A 38 -44.85 41.82 -23.06
CA MET A 38 -43.70 41.39 -22.25
C MET A 38 -43.87 41.75 -20.77
N VAL A 39 -44.44 42.92 -20.46
CA VAL A 39 -44.75 43.33 -19.07
C VAL A 39 -45.96 42.57 -18.51
N ALA A 40 -46.94 42.20 -19.34
CA ALA A 40 -48.06 41.37 -18.92
C ALA A 40 -47.67 39.88 -18.75
N LEU A 41 -46.72 39.35 -19.55
CA LEU A 41 -46.13 38.04 -19.27
C LEU A 41 -45.38 38.08 -17.93
N LEU A 42 -44.51 39.08 -17.73
CA LEU A 42 -43.74 39.25 -16.47
C LEU A 42 -44.62 39.45 -15.22
N LEU A 43 -45.79 40.06 -15.33
CA LEU A 43 -46.72 40.24 -14.20
C LEU A 43 -47.77 39.13 -14.05
N SER A 44 -47.81 38.13 -14.95
CA SER A 44 -48.70 36.96 -14.82
C SER A 44 -48.02 35.69 -14.32
N PHE A 45 -46.68 35.69 -14.22
CA PHE A 45 -45.92 34.67 -13.48
C PHE A 45 -45.88 34.93 -11.95
N GLY A 46 -46.45 36.04 -11.48
CA GLY A 46 -46.43 36.42 -10.07
C GLY A 46 -47.44 35.74 -9.15
N SER A 47 -48.25 34.76 -9.61
CA SER A 47 -49.23 34.13 -8.71
C SER A 47 -49.77 32.76 -9.17
N ASN A 48 -48.93 31.92 -9.77
CA ASN A 48 -49.19 30.47 -9.89
C ASN A 48 -47.85 29.71 -9.91
N ALA A 49 -47.11 29.79 -8.79
CA ALA A 49 -46.03 28.86 -8.49
C ALA A 49 -46.61 27.68 -7.70
N GLN A 50 -47.39 26.84 -8.35
CA GLN A 50 -47.66 25.48 -7.88
C GLN A 50 -47.76 24.60 -9.13
N THR A 51 -46.94 23.54 -9.16
CA THR A 51 -46.71 22.57 -10.25
C THR A 51 -45.62 22.93 -11.29
N LEU A 52 -44.44 23.32 -10.80
CA LEU A 52 -43.18 22.72 -11.26
C LEU A 52 -42.73 21.76 -10.14
N GLY A 53 -42.15 20.61 -10.48
CA GLY A 53 -41.58 19.69 -9.48
C GLY A 53 -40.63 20.46 -8.55
N SER A 54 -40.58 20.06 -7.27
CA SER A 54 -39.65 20.62 -6.30
C SER A 54 -38.24 20.67 -6.90
N ILE A 55 -37.62 21.84 -6.90
CA ILE A 55 -36.16 21.91 -6.99
C ILE A 55 -35.69 21.25 -5.70
N ASP A 56 -34.93 20.16 -5.81
CA ASP A 56 -34.31 19.53 -4.65
C ASP A 56 -33.30 20.52 -4.07
N THR A 57 -33.60 21.08 -2.90
CA THR A 57 -32.74 22.06 -2.24
C THR A 57 -31.48 21.43 -1.64
N CYS A 58 -31.41 20.10 -1.60
CA CYS A 58 -30.28 19.33 -1.11
C CYS A 58 -29.49 18.63 -2.22
N ASP A 59 -29.70 18.98 -3.49
CA ASP A 59 -28.72 18.65 -4.52
C ASP A 59 -27.40 19.39 -4.23
N LEU A 60 -26.32 18.60 -4.09
CA LEU A 60 -24.99 19.07 -3.68
C LEU A 60 -24.43 20.12 -4.65
N ASN A 61 -24.83 20.10 -5.93
CA ASN A 61 -24.42 21.09 -6.93
C ASN A 61 -24.84 22.53 -6.54
N PHE A 62 -25.89 22.70 -5.72
CA PHE A 62 -26.32 24.01 -5.22
C PHE A 62 -25.49 24.53 -4.04
N HIS A 63 -24.58 23.71 -3.50
CA HIS A 63 -23.74 24.05 -2.33
C HIS A 63 -22.25 23.91 -2.59
N GLN A 64 -21.81 23.97 -3.85
CA GLN A 64 -20.38 23.99 -4.20
C GLN A 64 -19.63 25.16 -3.51
N ASP A 65 -20.32 26.25 -3.15
CA ASP A 65 -19.75 27.35 -2.36
C ASP A 65 -19.30 26.90 -0.96
N VAL A 66 -19.95 25.90 -0.38
CA VAL A 66 -19.58 25.29 0.90
C VAL A 66 -18.42 24.32 0.71
N LEU A 67 -18.51 23.43 -0.27
CA LEU A 67 -17.49 22.40 -0.53
C LEU A 67 -16.10 23.00 -0.81
N ASN A 68 -16.03 24.10 -1.55
CA ASN A 68 -14.76 24.77 -1.84
C ASN A 68 -14.06 25.39 -0.60
N GLN A 69 -14.67 25.31 0.60
CA GLN A 69 -14.09 25.78 1.86
C GLN A 69 -13.63 24.61 2.76
N ILE A 70 -13.72 23.38 2.27
CA ILE A 70 -13.35 22.16 3.01
C ILE A 70 -12.18 21.55 2.24
N ASP A 71 -10.98 21.65 2.81
CA ASP A 71 -9.76 21.26 2.11
C ASP A 71 -9.68 19.75 1.85
N GLU A 72 -10.13 18.92 2.82
CA GLU A 72 -10.14 17.45 2.71
C GLU A 72 -11.28 16.90 1.85
N TYR A 73 -12.18 17.74 1.32
CA TYR A 73 -13.39 17.26 0.61
C TYR A 73 -13.05 16.36 -0.59
N ASP A 74 -11.93 16.63 -1.27
CA ASP A 74 -11.52 15.87 -2.46
C ASP A 74 -11.09 14.43 -2.11
N ASP A 75 -10.83 14.11 -0.84
CA ASP A 75 -10.50 12.75 -0.35
C ASP A 75 -11.73 11.89 -0.03
N PHE A 76 -12.94 12.41 -0.32
CA PHE A 76 -14.21 11.82 0.08
C PHE A 76 -15.22 11.73 -1.08
N SER A 77 -15.94 10.61 -1.13
CA SER A 77 -17.05 10.36 -2.05
C SER A 77 -18.41 10.51 -1.37
N LEU A 78 -19.39 11.13 -2.04
CA LEU A 78 -20.75 11.27 -1.51
C LEU A 78 -21.50 9.93 -1.58
N ALA A 79 -21.85 9.37 -0.44
CA ALA A 79 -22.68 8.16 -0.34
C ALA A 79 -24.18 8.52 -0.36
N TYR A 80 -24.62 9.30 0.63
CA TYR A 80 -26.03 9.61 0.84
C TYR A 80 -26.29 11.09 1.08
N SER A 81 -27.49 11.54 0.71
CA SER A 81 -27.97 12.86 1.07
C SER A 81 -29.47 12.85 1.36
N PHE A 82 -29.92 13.76 2.24
CA PHE A 82 -31.34 13.92 2.53
C PHE A 82 -31.68 15.35 3.00
N GLU A 83 -32.93 15.77 2.72
CA GLU A 83 -33.53 16.94 3.34
C GLU A 83 -34.25 16.51 4.63
N VAL A 84 -33.90 17.14 5.75
CA VAL A 84 -34.58 16.90 7.04
C VAL A 84 -36.08 17.24 6.91
N PRO A 85 -37.02 16.38 7.31
CA PRO A 85 -38.44 16.67 7.14
C PRO A 85 -38.94 17.78 8.08
N ASN A 86 -39.98 18.51 7.65
CA ASN A 86 -40.65 19.53 8.49
C ASN A 86 -41.49 18.92 9.63
N SER A 87 -41.70 17.62 9.62
CA SER A 87 -42.48 16.87 10.61
C SER A 87 -41.86 15.49 10.76
N ALA A 88 -41.86 14.98 11.99
CA ALA A 88 -41.37 13.64 12.28
C ALA A 88 -42.19 12.59 11.52
N ILE A 89 -41.50 11.56 11.03
CA ILE A 89 -42.10 10.36 10.44
C ILE A 89 -42.70 9.47 11.53
N ALA A 90 -43.54 8.52 11.15
CA ALA A 90 -44.12 7.57 12.08
C ALA A 90 -43.04 6.66 12.67
N CYS A 91 -43.31 6.06 13.82
CA CYS A 91 -42.34 5.18 14.47
C CYS A 91 -42.14 3.86 13.72
N ASP A 92 -42.99 3.50 12.80
CA ASP A 92 -42.91 2.31 11.95
C ASP A 92 -42.53 2.64 10.49
N ASP A 93 -42.13 3.88 10.23
CA ASP A 93 -41.62 4.35 8.95
C ASP A 93 -40.12 4.65 9.06
N ASP A 94 -39.40 4.48 7.95
CA ASP A 94 -38.00 4.84 7.79
C ASP A 94 -37.84 6.15 7.02
N MET A 95 -36.68 6.79 7.17
CA MET A 95 -36.41 8.04 6.47
C MET A 95 -35.96 7.74 5.03
N ASP A 96 -36.46 8.53 4.08
CA ASP A 96 -36.02 8.41 2.68
C ASP A 96 -34.67 9.13 2.49
N PHE A 97 -33.74 8.45 1.81
CA PHE A 97 -32.44 9.00 1.42
C PHE A 97 -32.28 8.99 -0.10
N VAL A 98 -31.49 9.94 -0.61
CA VAL A 98 -30.99 9.89 -1.98
C VAL A 98 -29.62 9.21 -1.95
N ASN A 99 -29.56 8.00 -2.50
CA ASN A 99 -28.28 7.37 -2.86
C ASN A 99 -27.69 8.17 -4.02
N ALA A 100 -26.61 8.90 -3.74
CA ALA A 100 -25.99 9.82 -4.68
C ALA A 100 -25.02 9.12 -5.63
N ASN A 101 -24.54 7.93 -5.24
CA ASN A 101 -23.64 7.12 -6.05
C ASN A 101 -23.99 5.62 -5.91
N PRO A 102 -24.94 5.10 -6.71
CA PRO A 102 -25.37 3.71 -6.65
C PRO A 102 -24.30 2.71 -7.14
N ASN A 103 -23.20 3.22 -7.72
CA ASN A 103 -22.04 2.45 -8.18
C ASN A 103 -20.77 2.76 -7.36
N LEU A 104 -20.88 3.51 -6.25
CA LEU A 104 -19.78 3.60 -5.31
C LEU A 104 -19.51 2.18 -4.87
N ASP A 105 -18.30 1.66 -5.07
CA ASP A 105 -18.00 0.28 -4.67
C ASP A 105 -17.85 0.28 -3.14
N LEU A 106 -18.89 -0.23 -2.50
CA LEU A 106 -19.36 0.15 -1.16
C LEU A 106 -18.60 -0.51 0.01
N GLU A 107 -17.54 -1.28 -0.24
CA GLU A 107 -17.04 -2.25 0.77
C GLU A 107 -15.76 -1.83 1.50
N CYS A 108 -15.13 -0.70 1.16
CA CYS A 108 -13.87 -0.27 1.79
C CYS A 108 -13.78 1.25 1.94
N PHE A 109 -14.17 1.76 3.11
CA PHE A 109 -13.85 3.12 3.54
C PHE A 109 -13.33 3.09 4.97
N ASN A 110 -12.23 3.79 5.24
CA ASN A 110 -11.68 3.91 6.59
C ASN A 110 -11.96 5.29 7.22
N LYS A 111 -12.61 6.21 6.48
CA LYS A 111 -13.09 7.49 6.99
C LYS A 111 -14.55 7.74 6.65
N VAL A 112 -15.24 8.44 7.53
CA VAL A 112 -16.62 8.92 7.35
C VAL A 112 -16.64 10.41 7.56
N ALA A 113 -17.42 11.13 6.76
CA ALA A 113 -17.69 12.54 7.00
C ALA A 113 -19.16 12.92 6.86
N TYR A 114 -19.57 13.90 7.67
CA TYR A 114 -20.90 14.48 7.66
C TYR A 114 -20.84 15.97 7.34
N LEU A 115 -21.61 16.41 6.35
CA LEU A 115 -21.84 17.82 6.05
C LEU A 115 -23.29 18.19 6.37
N VAL A 116 -23.47 19.15 7.28
CA VAL A 116 -24.79 19.67 7.65
C VAL A 116 -24.90 21.14 7.23
N ILE A 117 -25.89 21.49 6.40
CA ILE A 117 -26.12 22.85 5.91
C ILE A 117 -27.50 23.35 6.34
N LEU A 118 -27.52 24.44 7.12
CA LEU A 118 -28.72 25.04 7.69
C LEU A 118 -28.89 26.50 7.26
N ARG A 119 -30.12 26.90 6.95
CA ARG A 119 -30.51 28.31 6.82
C ARG A 119 -31.93 28.52 7.36
N LYS A 120 -32.13 29.59 8.12
CA LYS A 120 -33.47 29.98 8.60
C LYS A 120 -34.31 30.52 7.44
N ASP A 121 -35.62 30.28 7.46
CA ASP A 121 -36.63 30.75 6.49
C ASP A 121 -36.77 32.29 6.49
N ARG A 122 -35.71 32.95 6.03
CA ARG A 122 -35.55 34.39 5.84
C ARG A 122 -34.55 34.59 4.69
N PRO A 123 -34.93 35.31 3.62
CA PRO A 123 -34.07 35.49 2.44
C PRO A 123 -32.71 36.14 2.70
N ASP A 124 -32.53 36.77 3.86
CA ASP A 124 -31.33 37.47 4.32
C ASP A 124 -30.54 36.73 5.40
N ALA A 125 -30.98 35.53 5.82
CA ALA A 125 -30.22 34.72 6.77
C ALA A 125 -29.00 34.09 6.09
N GLU A 126 -27.84 34.18 6.74
CA GLU A 126 -26.62 33.51 6.30
C GLU A 126 -26.80 31.98 6.40
N LYS A 127 -26.29 31.26 5.39
CA LYS A 127 -26.13 29.81 5.47
C LYS A 127 -25.10 29.51 6.58
N ARG A 128 -25.40 28.52 7.42
CA ARG A 128 -24.47 27.97 8.42
C ARG A 128 -24.21 26.52 8.07
N TRP A 129 -22.97 26.08 8.17
CA TRP A 129 -22.61 24.71 7.87
C TRP A 129 -21.48 24.20 8.75
N VAL A 130 -21.45 22.88 8.94
CA VAL A 130 -20.36 22.15 9.56
C VAL A 130 -20.06 20.92 8.73
N TRP A 131 -18.79 20.67 8.52
CA TRP A 131 -18.22 19.42 8.06
C TRP A 131 -17.52 18.77 9.25
N VAL A 132 -17.71 17.48 9.45
CA VAL A 132 -16.98 16.69 10.43
C VAL A 132 -16.59 15.36 9.83
N SER A 133 -15.29 15.10 9.68
CA SER A 133 -14.73 13.79 9.32
C SER A 133 -14.17 13.09 10.56
N MET A 134 -14.07 11.76 10.51
CA MET A 134 -13.50 10.91 11.56
C MET A 134 -13.12 9.54 10.97
N ASP A 135 -12.41 8.73 11.75
CA ASP A 135 -12.23 7.31 11.43
C ASP A 135 -13.59 6.61 11.27
N ALA A 136 -13.70 5.69 10.32
CA ALA A 136 -14.91 4.91 10.10
C ALA A 136 -15.23 4.08 11.37
N PHE A 137 -16.44 4.27 11.88
CA PHE A 137 -16.95 3.55 13.06
C PHE A 137 -17.79 2.31 12.68
N THR A 138 -17.98 2.10 11.38
CA THR A 138 -18.56 0.94 10.70
C THR A 138 -18.13 1.01 9.24
N ASN A 139 -18.08 -0.13 8.58
CA ASN A 139 -17.83 -0.25 7.15
C ASN A 139 -19.11 -0.58 6.38
N ASP A 140 -20.26 -0.68 7.07
CA ASP A 140 -21.56 -0.79 6.43
C ASP A 140 -22.11 0.62 6.14
N LEU A 141 -22.24 0.94 4.86
CA LEU A 141 -22.78 2.23 4.42
C LEU A 141 -24.20 2.48 4.92
N ASP A 142 -25.03 1.44 5.08
CA ASP A 142 -26.39 1.60 5.58
C ASP A 142 -26.40 2.01 7.06
N GLU A 143 -25.35 1.64 7.80
CA GLU A 143 -25.14 1.98 9.21
C GLU A 143 -24.53 3.37 9.45
N LEU A 144 -24.15 4.11 8.39
CA LEU A 144 -23.71 5.51 8.48
C LEU A 144 -24.88 6.51 8.51
N SER A 145 -26.08 6.05 8.16
CA SER A 145 -27.26 6.87 7.97
C SER A 145 -28.06 7.07 9.27
N VAL A 146 -29.31 7.55 9.15
CA VAL A 146 -30.20 7.66 10.30
C VAL A 146 -30.93 6.32 10.48
N PRO A 147 -30.79 5.65 11.65
CA PRO A 147 -31.26 4.28 11.81
C PRO A 147 -32.78 4.16 11.70
N GLY A 148 -33.21 3.10 11.02
CA GLY A 148 -34.58 2.61 10.99
C GLY A 148 -34.89 1.68 12.16
N THR A 149 -36.00 0.95 12.03
CA THR A 149 -36.28 -0.20 12.89
C THR A 149 -36.92 -1.33 12.12
N ASP A 150 -36.56 -2.56 12.48
CA ASP A 150 -37.19 -3.77 11.97
C ASP A 150 -38.70 -3.85 12.28
N ALA A 151 -39.36 -4.86 11.69
CA ALA A 151 -40.79 -5.08 11.88
C ALA A 151 -41.20 -5.40 13.33
N ASP A 152 -40.26 -5.82 14.18
CA ASP A 152 -40.46 -6.09 15.60
C ASP A 152 -40.16 -4.86 16.49
N GLY A 153 -39.69 -3.76 15.88
CA GLY A 153 -39.37 -2.48 16.51
C GLY A 153 -37.97 -2.39 17.10
N ASN A 154 -37.07 -3.32 16.77
CA ASN A 154 -35.66 -3.22 17.12
C ASN A 154 -34.94 -2.30 16.14
N ALA A 155 -33.95 -1.55 16.61
CA ALA A 155 -33.09 -0.74 15.76
C ALA A 155 -32.32 -1.62 14.78
N ASP A 156 -32.17 -1.13 13.55
CA ASP A 156 -31.28 -1.76 12.57
C ASP A 156 -29.82 -1.68 13.06
N PHE A 157 -29.43 -0.53 13.61
CA PHE A 157 -28.14 -0.31 14.28
C PHE A 157 -28.23 0.76 15.38
N VAL A 158 -27.23 0.78 16.29
CA VAL A 158 -27.09 1.77 17.37
C VAL A 158 -25.60 2.08 17.58
N TRP A 159 -25.24 3.36 17.53
CA TRP A 159 -23.89 3.83 17.87
C TRP A 159 -23.94 4.75 19.10
N GLN A 160 -23.40 4.26 20.21
CA GLN A 160 -23.09 5.03 21.42
C GLN A 160 -21.65 4.72 21.82
N GLN A 161 -20.71 5.34 21.13
CA GLN A 161 -19.29 5.01 21.24
C GLN A 161 -18.37 6.20 20.95
N PRO A 162 -17.13 6.18 21.47
CA PRO A 162 -16.11 7.13 21.07
C PRO A 162 -15.66 6.91 19.62
N VAL A 163 -15.20 7.99 18.99
CA VAL A 163 -14.60 8.01 17.65
C VAL A 163 -13.30 8.80 17.69
N ASN A 164 -12.37 8.50 16.78
CA ASN A 164 -11.03 9.09 16.76
C ASN A 164 -10.83 9.98 15.52
N ASN A 165 -9.78 10.81 15.57
CA ASN A 165 -9.31 11.64 14.47
C ASN A 165 -10.40 12.53 13.85
N LEU A 166 -11.14 13.23 14.71
CA LEU A 166 -12.16 14.16 14.26
C LEU A 166 -11.49 15.37 13.60
N ASN A 167 -11.88 15.72 12.38
CA ASN A 167 -11.58 17.03 11.82
C ASN A 167 -12.87 17.80 11.58
N VAL A 168 -12.99 18.97 12.20
CA VAL A 168 -14.21 19.78 12.19
C VAL A 168 -13.96 21.10 11.46
N VAL A 169 -14.68 21.31 10.36
CA VAL A 169 -14.63 22.56 9.58
C VAL A 169 -15.98 23.24 9.65
N VAL A 170 -16.00 24.55 9.90
CA VAL A 170 -17.23 25.36 9.93
C VAL A 170 -17.09 26.60 9.07
N ASN A 171 -18.23 27.19 8.71
CA ASN A 171 -18.23 28.42 7.92
C ASN A 171 -17.45 29.56 8.60
N GLU A 172 -16.69 30.33 7.81
CA GLU A 172 -15.87 31.44 8.33
C GLU A 172 -16.73 32.42 9.17
N GLY A 173 -16.25 32.76 10.37
CA GLY A 173 -16.93 33.67 11.29
C GLY A 173 -18.06 33.06 12.14
N PHE A 174 -18.35 31.77 11.99
CA PHE A 174 -19.30 31.06 12.87
C PHE A 174 -18.58 30.48 14.10
N SER A 175 -18.91 31.01 15.28
CA SER A 175 -18.20 30.71 16.53
C SER A 175 -19.00 29.84 17.51
N ASN A 176 -20.05 29.14 17.06
CA ASN A 176 -20.84 28.26 17.94
C ASN A 176 -20.23 26.87 18.10
N VAL A 177 -19.28 26.52 17.23
CA VAL A 177 -18.31 25.43 17.41
C VAL A 177 -17.00 26.09 17.86
N ASN A 178 -16.44 25.60 18.96
CA ASN A 178 -15.25 26.16 19.60
C ASN A 178 -14.05 25.35 19.14
N ASN A 179 -12.97 26.02 18.74
CA ASN A 179 -11.74 25.38 18.28
C ASN A 179 -11.96 24.32 17.18
N PRO A 180 -12.63 24.67 16.05
CA PRO A 180 -12.69 23.79 14.89
C PRO A 180 -11.27 23.50 14.35
N GLY A 181 -11.09 22.34 13.72
CA GLY A 181 -9.83 21.79 13.24
C GLY A 181 -9.67 20.33 13.69
N ASP A 182 -8.42 19.87 13.77
CA ASP A 182 -8.07 18.52 14.19
C ASP A 182 -8.29 18.33 15.70
N ILE A 183 -9.12 17.35 16.04
CA ILE A 183 -9.55 16.98 17.39
C ILE A 183 -9.31 15.49 17.57
N THR A 184 -8.58 15.11 18.62
CA THR A 184 -8.15 13.73 18.83
C THR A 184 -9.30 12.72 18.88
N SER A 185 -10.44 13.09 19.46
CA SER A 185 -11.58 12.18 19.60
C SER A 185 -12.91 12.88 19.87
N GLY A 186 -13.99 12.15 19.63
CA GLY A 186 -15.38 12.55 19.85
C GLY A 186 -16.24 11.41 20.40
N ASN A 187 -17.56 11.63 20.41
CA ASN A 187 -18.55 10.62 20.77
C ASN A 187 -19.76 10.70 19.83
N LEU A 188 -20.28 9.53 19.44
CA LEU A 188 -21.48 9.40 18.61
C LEU A 188 -22.70 9.09 19.48
N GLU A 189 -23.83 9.72 19.13
CA GLU A 189 -25.14 9.41 19.70
C GLU A 189 -26.17 9.14 18.59
N ILE A 190 -26.13 7.93 18.02
CA ILE A 190 -26.93 7.52 16.87
C ILE A 190 -27.83 6.34 17.24
N TRP A 191 -29.14 6.55 17.31
CA TRP A 191 -30.13 5.50 17.55
C TRP A 191 -31.53 5.96 17.18
N PRO A 192 -32.46 5.04 16.91
CA PRO A 192 -33.83 5.41 16.55
C PRO A 192 -34.72 5.61 17.80
N TYR A 193 -34.22 5.33 19.00
CA TYR A 193 -34.98 5.30 20.24
C TYR A 193 -35.20 6.67 20.91
N GLY A 194 -36.07 6.72 21.92
CA GLY A 194 -36.11 7.81 22.91
C GLY A 194 -34.97 7.69 23.90
N TYR A 195 -34.67 8.75 24.67
CA TYR A 195 -33.51 8.76 25.57
C TYR A 195 -33.70 9.69 26.78
N THR A 196 -32.84 9.51 27.78
CA THR A 196 -32.76 10.32 29.00
C THR A 196 -31.38 10.91 29.19
N LYS A 197 -31.33 12.00 29.94
CA LYS A 197 -30.16 12.77 30.37
C LYS A 197 -29.06 12.03 31.16
N GLY A 198 -29.18 10.73 31.36
CA GLY A 198 -28.22 10.00 32.21
C GLY A 198 -26.95 9.72 31.41
N ASN A 199 -25.77 9.84 32.04
CA ASN A 199 -24.50 9.46 31.44
C ASN A 199 -24.24 7.96 31.62
N GLY A 200 -24.99 7.13 30.91
CA GLY A 200 -25.02 5.68 31.11
C GLY A 200 -23.72 4.96 30.76
N ASN A 201 -22.90 5.55 29.88
CA ASN A 201 -21.64 5.01 29.39
C ASN A 201 -20.41 5.74 29.94
N ASP A 202 -20.57 6.56 30.98
CA ASP A 202 -19.49 7.33 31.61
C ASP A 202 -18.69 8.20 30.62
N VAL A 203 -19.36 8.76 29.59
CA VAL A 203 -18.73 9.60 28.57
C VAL A 203 -18.07 10.83 29.23
N PRO A 204 -16.77 11.09 28.98
CA PRO A 204 -16.06 12.20 29.61
C PRO A 204 -16.73 13.56 29.39
N GLY A 205 -16.92 14.31 30.47
CA GLY A 205 -17.51 15.64 30.43
C GLY A 205 -19.04 15.70 30.33
N ALA A 206 -19.71 14.60 29.97
CA ALA A 206 -21.17 14.53 29.87
C ALA A 206 -21.83 14.63 31.25
N SER A 207 -23.10 15.07 31.29
CA SER A 207 -23.80 15.35 32.54
C SER A 207 -25.03 14.48 32.74
N ASP A 208 -25.18 13.92 33.94
CA ASP A 208 -26.37 13.14 34.34
C ASP A 208 -27.69 13.93 34.44
N SER A 209 -27.69 15.21 34.08
CA SER A 209 -28.79 16.14 34.38
C SER A 209 -29.20 17.05 33.22
N LEU A 210 -28.48 16.99 32.10
CA LEU A 210 -28.71 17.76 30.88
C LEU A 210 -28.71 16.79 29.70
N TYR A 211 -29.46 17.08 28.65
CA TYR A 211 -29.27 16.40 27.37
C TYR A 211 -27.97 16.94 26.76
N ASP A 212 -27.01 16.06 26.54
CA ASP A 212 -25.65 16.34 26.07
C ASP A 212 -25.03 15.07 25.46
N TRP A 213 -23.72 15.04 25.26
CA TRP A 213 -22.97 14.02 24.51
C TRP A 213 -22.76 12.68 25.23
N GLY A 214 -23.56 12.38 26.26
CA GLY A 214 -23.55 11.10 26.95
C GLY A 214 -24.93 10.56 27.32
N ASP A 215 -25.99 11.00 26.64
CA ASP A 215 -27.36 10.58 26.89
C ASP A 215 -27.56 9.05 26.81
N THR A 216 -28.51 8.55 27.60
CA THR A 216 -28.85 7.11 27.63
C THR A 216 -30.11 6.83 26.84
N PHE A 217 -29.99 6.02 25.78
CA PHE A 217 -31.14 5.57 25.00
C PHE A 217 -32.08 4.61 25.76
N MET A 218 -33.34 4.57 25.32
CA MET A 218 -34.46 3.83 25.89
C MET A 218 -35.25 3.13 24.77
N PRO A 219 -34.94 1.85 24.48
CA PRO A 219 -35.51 1.11 23.34
C PRO A 219 -37.03 1.10 23.24
N GLN A 220 -37.74 1.21 24.37
CA GLN A 220 -39.20 1.22 24.43
C GLN A 220 -39.88 2.49 23.91
N TYR A 221 -39.12 3.53 23.57
CA TYR A 221 -39.63 4.80 23.08
C TYR A 221 -39.04 5.12 21.72
N CYS A 222 -39.79 5.85 20.89
CA CYS A 222 -39.38 6.31 19.58
C CYS A 222 -39.25 7.83 19.60
N PHE A 223 -38.09 8.32 19.16
CA PHE A 223 -37.75 9.74 19.09
C PHE A 223 -36.62 9.94 18.08
N GLY A 224 -35.51 9.23 18.28
CA GLY A 224 -34.33 9.29 17.44
C GLY A 224 -33.31 10.33 17.91
N SER A 225 -32.03 9.93 17.92
CA SER A 225 -30.83 10.77 18.07
C SER A 225 -29.86 10.50 16.92
N PHE A 226 -29.34 11.55 16.28
CA PHE A 226 -28.30 11.49 15.26
C PHE A 226 -27.38 12.68 15.50
N GLN A 227 -26.41 12.49 16.39
CA GLN A 227 -25.56 13.56 16.91
C GLN A 227 -24.09 13.14 16.92
N VAL A 228 -23.24 14.13 16.66
CA VAL A 228 -21.78 14.02 16.73
C VAL A 228 -21.27 15.07 17.70
N HIS A 229 -20.36 14.66 18.58
CA HIS A 229 -19.81 15.48 19.64
C HIS A 229 -18.30 15.39 19.65
N ASP A 230 -17.64 16.44 20.10
CA ASP A 230 -16.22 16.38 20.46
C ASP A 230 -16.05 16.07 21.95
N ASN A 231 -14.89 15.51 22.30
CA ASN A 231 -14.54 15.20 23.69
C ASN A 231 -14.10 16.45 24.50
N SER A 232 -14.23 17.65 23.93
CA SER A 232 -14.08 18.95 24.62
C SER A 232 -15.40 19.49 25.18
N SER A 233 -16.40 18.61 25.33
CA SER A 233 -17.70 18.94 25.90
C SER A 233 -18.55 19.86 24.99
N GLN A 234 -18.62 19.49 23.71
CA GLN A 234 -19.36 20.26 22.72
C GLN A 234 -20.07 19.40 21.68
N VAL A 235 -21.26 19.84 21.31
CA VAL A 235 -22.03 19.34 20.17
C VAL A 235 -21.46 19.92 18.88
N ILE A 236 -21.14 19.06 17.92
CA ILE A 236 -20.74 19.46 16.56
C ILE A 236 -21.99 19.71 15.72
N PHE A 237 -22.85 18.69 15.61
CA PHE A 237 -24.21 18.83 15.11
C PHE A 237 -25.16 17.87 15.83
N ALA A 238 -26.45 18.17 15.76
CA ALA A 238 -27.49 17.31 16.29
C ALA A 238 -28.75 17.33 15.43
N PHE A 239 -29.24 16.14 15.08
CA PHE A 239 -30.52 15.91 14.43
C PHE A 239 -31.36 14.91 15.26
N ASN A 240 -32.37 15.43 15.94
CA ASN A 240 -33.15 14.68 16.90
C ASN A 240 -34.64 14.73 16.54
N ALA A 241 -35.41 13.77 17.07
CA ALA A 241 -36.87 13.75 16.92
C ALA A 241 -37.36 13.56 15.47
N TRP A 242 -36.59 12.88 14.61
CA TRP A 242 -37.04 12.60 13.23
C TRP A 242 -38.19 11.59 13.19
N ARG A 243 -38.30 10.70 14.19
CA ARG A 243 -39.41 9.74 14.32
C ARG A 243 -40.20 9.97 15.60
N ASN A 244 -41.52 10.11 15.49
CA ASN A 244 -42.39 10.31 16.66
C ASN A 244 -43.85 10.00 16.29
N LYS A 245 -44.75 10.05 17.27
CA LYS A 245 -46.19 10.01 17.01
C LYS A 245 -46.61 11.27 16.25
N ASP A 246 -47.06 11.10 15.01
CA ASP A 246 -47.56 12.07 14.03
C ASP A 246 -47.54 13.56 14.42
N GLY A 247 -46.70 14.34 13.73
CA GLY A 247 -46.76 15.81 13.73
C GLY A 247 -45.84 16.52 14.72
N TYR A 248 -44.88 15.80 15.32
CA TYR A 248 -43.77 16.41 16.04
C TYR A 248 -42.85 17.17 15.07
N ILE A 249 -42.21 18.26 15.49
CA ILE A 249 -41.28 19.01 14.63
C ILE A 249 -39.86 18.55 15.00
N PRO A 250 -39.05 18.07 14.04
CA PRO A 250 -37.69 17.66 14.35
C PRO A 250 -36.83 18.80 14.91
N SER A 251 -35.78 18.44 15.64
CA SER A 251 -34.83 19.37 16.25
C SER A 251 -33.48 19.27 15.52
N LEU A 252 -32.94 20.41 15.11
CA LEU A 252 -31.73 20.45 14.29
C LEU A 252 -30.83 21.63 14.67
N GLY A 253 -29.52 21.41 14.73
CA GLY A 253 -28.57 22.50 14.94
C GLY A 253 -27.11 22.11 14.85
N ILE A 254 -26.26 23.15 14.90
CA ILE A 254 -24.80 23.07 14.77
C ILE A 254 -24.19 23.84 15.96
N GLY A 255 -23.23 23.23 16.65
CA GLY A 255 -22.64 23.78 17.87
C GLY A 255 -23.49 23.56 19.12
N ASN A 256 -23.06 24.11 20.25
CA ASN A 256 -23.86 24.08 21.48
C ASN A 256 -25.09 25.01 21.36
N ASN A 257 -26.23 24.55 21.90
CA ASN A 257 -27.48 25.28 21.84
C ASN A 257 -27.55 26.44 22.85
N GLY A 258 -26.98 27.59 22.49
CA GLY A 258 -26.99 28.79 23.33
C GLY A 258 -28.35 29.51 23.46
N GLU A 259 -29.34 29.16 22.63
CA GLU A 259 -30.70 29.76 22.62
C GLU A 259 -31.78 28.84 23.22
N GLY A 260 -31.46 27.58 23.49
CA GLY A 260 -32.37 26.61 24.11
C GLY A 260 -32.77 27.03 25.52
N PRO A 261 -33.94 26.58 26.03
CA PRO A 261 -34.26 26.81 27.43
C PRO A 261 -33.13 26.19 28.28
N SER A 262 -32.42 27.02 29.03
CA SER A 262 -31.24 26.68 29.86
C SER A 262 -31.52 25.64 30.97
N THR A 263 -32.65 24.94 30.89
CA THR A 263 -33.14 23.92 31.82
C THR A 263 -33.24 22.53 31.18
N ASN A 264 -33.01 22.39 29.86
CA ASN A 264 -33.26 21.12 29.16
C ASN A 264 -31.99 20.41 28.68
N GLY A 265 -31.01 21.09 28.10
CA GLY A 265 -29.80 20.45 27.59
C GLY A 265 -28.80 21.44 27.00
N VAL A 266 -27.60 20.96 26.67
CA VAL A 266 -26.57 21.68 25.90
C VAL A 266 -26.73 21.39 24.40
N ASP A 267 -27.34 20.26 24.08
CA ASP A 267 -27.69 19.84 22.72
C ASP A 267 -28.99 20.46 22.18
N TYR A 268 -29.43 19.98 21.02
CA TYR A 268 -30.66 20.44 20.37
C TYR A 268 -31.92 19.66 20.76
N THR A 269 -31.85 18.72 21.71
CA THR A 269 -32.99 17.89 22.09
C THR A 269 -34.20 18.74 22.53
N PHE A 270 -35.35 18.50 21.88
CA PHE A 270 -36.61 19.24 22.03
C PHE A 270 -36.62 20.71 21.56
N SER A 271 -35.68 21.12 20.70
CA SER A 271 -35.66 22.46 20.13
C SER A 271 -36.81 22.72 19.15
N ASN A 272 -37.31 21.69 18.47
CA ASN A 272 -38.50 21.73 17.59
C ASN A 272 -38.44 22.84 16.52
N ASN A 273 -37.27 23.02 15.93
CA ASN A 273 -36.92 24.18 15.11
C ASN A 273 -36.74 23.86 13.61
N ALA A 274 -36.83 22.60 13.18
CA ALA A 274 -36.64 22.22 11.77
C ALA A 274 -37.61 22.96 10.83
N GLY A 275 -38.85 23.18 11.25
CA GLY A 275 -39.86 23.93 10.47
C GLY A 275 -39.56 25.43 10.32
N GLU A 276 -38.55 25.97 10.99
CA GLU A 276 -38.07 27.35 10.83
C GLU A 276 -36.93 27.46 9.80
N LEU A 277 -36.50 26.35 9.21
CA LEU A 277 -35.38 26.26 8.28
C LEU A 277 -35.85 26.04 6.84
N ASP A 278 -35.35 26.86 5.92
CA ASP A 278 -35.61 26.73 4.48
C ASP A 278 -34.50 25.97 3.74
N ILE A 279 -33.32 25.82 4.34
CA ILE A 279 -32.27 24.85 3.97
C ILE A 279 -31.96 24.00 5.21
N LYS A 280 -32.02 22.68 5.06
CA LYS A 280 -31.81 21.69 6.12
C LYS A 280 -31.30 20.36 5.54
N CYS A 281 -30.12 20.42 4.97
CA CYS A 281 -29.52 19.31 4.23
C CYS A 281 -28.47 18.62 5.09
N VAL A 282 -28.46 17.28 5.01
CA VAL A 282 -27.42 16.43 5.58
C VAL A 282 -26.85 15.59 4.45
N TYR A 283 -25.53 15.54 4.36
CA TYR A 283 -24.78 14.72 3.42
C TYR A 283 -23.84 13.82 4.18
N ILE A 284 -23.68 12.60 3.68
CA ILE A 284 -22.85 11.55 4.25
C ILE A 284 -21.83 11.17 3.20
N PHE A 285 -20.57 11.23 3.57
CA PHE A 285 -19.44 10.94 2.73
C PHE A 285 -18.61 9.82 3.35
N VAL A 286 -17.89 9.11 2.49
CA VAL A 286 -16.90 8.11 2.86
C VAL A 286 -15.57 8.43 2.18
N GLY A 287 -14.48 8.19 2.87
CA GLY A 287 -13.13 8.53 2.41
C GLY A 287 -12.11 7.48 2.85
N GLY A 288 -10.88 7.65 2.37
CA GLY A 288 -9.80 6.68 2.55
C GLY A 288 -10.08 5.32 1.89
N THR A 289 -10.78 5.36 0.77
CA THR A 289 -10.38 4.55 -0.38
C THR A 289 -8.99 5.08 -0.77
N GLU A 290 -7.92 4.58 -0.14
CA GLU A 290 -6.59 4.85 -0.67
C GLU A 290 -6.59 4.44 -2.15
N GLU A 291 -5.94 5.23 -2.99
CA GLU A 291 -5.57 4.80 -4.34
C GLU A 291 -4.52 3.66 -4.23
N VAL A 292 -4.88 2.53 -3.62
CA VAL A 292 -4.25 1.26 -3.94
C VAL A 292 -4.90 0.81 -5.25
N PRO A 293 -4.08 0.44 -6.24
CA PRO A 293 -4.38 0.76 -7.62
C PRO A 293 -5.60 0.00 -8.09
N ASP A 294 -6.19 0.61 -9.11
CA ASP A 294 -7.37 0.30 -9.92
C ASP A 294 -7.51 -1.20 -10.37
N CYS A 295 -6.65 -2.10 -9.91
CA CYS A 295 -6.43 -3.51 -10.26
C CYS A 295 -7.07 -4.49 -9.25
N ALA A 296 -8.05 -5.27 -9.72
CA ALA A 296 -8.64 -6.41 -9.00
C ALA A 296 -7.67 -7.60 -8.87
N LEU A 297 -6.86 -7.80 -9.91
CA LEU A 297 -5.84 -8.84 -10.01
C LEU A 297 -4.47 -8.17 -10.12
N ILE A 298 -3.58 -8.48 -9.19
CA ILE A 298 -2.21 -7.97 -9.16
C ILE A 298 -1.30 -9.20 -9.17
N ALA A 299 -0.55 -9.38 -10.26
CA ALA A 299 0.51 -10.37 -10.32
C ALA A 299 1.87 -9.70 -10.41
N THR A 300 2.91 -10.31 -9.84
CA THR A 300 4.26 -9.84 -10.15
C THR A 300 4.67 -10.32 -11.56
N ASP A 301 4.42 -11.58 -11.91
CA ASP A 301 4.96 -12.23 -13.12
C ASP A 301 3.92 -12.46 -14.23
N GLU A 302 2.82 -13.19 -13.96
CA GLU A 302 1.86 -13.56 -15.03
C GLU A 302 0.40 -13.58 -14.53
N VAL A 303 -0.52 -13.06 -15.35
CA VAL A 303 -1.95 -13.37 -15.24
C VAL A 303 -2.41 -14.12 -16.48
N HIS A 304 -2.93 -15.33 -16.31
CA HIS A 304 -3.45 -16.15 -17.40
C HIS A 304 -4.90 -16.57 -17.13
N LEU A 305 -5.83 -15.94 -17.83
CA LEU A 305 -7.25 -16.23 -17.77
C LEU A 305 -7.68 -17.00 -19.02
N HIS A 306 -8.15 -18.23 -18.82
CA HIS A 306 -8.59 -19.08 -19.92
C HIS A 306 -9.92 -19.79 -19.60
N GLY A 307 -10.80 -19.94 -20.59
CA GLY A 307 -12.04 -20.68 -20.46
C GLY A 307 -13.09 -19.93 -19.67
N ASP A 308 -13.59 -18.83 -20.26
CA ASP A 308 -14.73 -18.03 -19.82
C ASP A 308 -14.57 -17.42 -18.41
N ASN A 309 -13.63 -16.49 -18.28
CA ASN A 309 -13.51 -15.65 -17.08
C ASN A 309 -14.20 -14.29 -17.30
N ASP A 310 -14.69 -13.71 -16.23
CA ASP A 310 -15.29 -12.37 -16.23
C ASP A 310 -14.67 -11.55 -15.09
N VAL A 311 -13.94 -10.48 -15.40
CA VAL A 311 -13.26 -9.63 -14.43
C VAL A 311 -13.90 -8.25 -14.39
N ILE A 312 -14.45 -7.90 -13.23
CA ILE A 312 -14.94 -6.55 -12.92
C ILE A 312 -13.81 -5.84 -12.18
N GLY A 313 -13.09 -4.95 -12.86
CA GLY A 313 -11.91 -4.23 -12.37
C GLY A 313 -10.72 -4.32 -13.33
N ASN A 314 -9.57 -3.72 -12.99
CA ASN A 314 -8.38 -3.81 -13.83
C ASN A 314 -7.53 -5.06 -13.49
N VAL A 315 -6.64 -5.44 -14.39
CA VAL A 315 -5.66 -6.52 -14.21
C VAL A 315 -4.28 -5.96 -14.44
N CYS A 316 -3.37 -6.20 -13.50
CA CYS A 316 -2.08 -5.54 -13.48
C CYS A 316 -0.96 -6.54 -13.20
N VAL A 317 0.12 -6.41 -13.98
CA VAL A 317 1.36 -7.16 -13.82
C VAL A 317 2.50 -6.18 -13.64
N THR A 318 3.29 -6.35 -12.58
CA THR A 318 4.30 -5.35 -12.17
C THR A 318 5.72 -5.61 -12.71
N ASP A 319 6.08 -6.83 -13.09
CA ASP A 319 7.40 -7.16 -13.65
C ASP A 319 7.59 -6.57 -15.06
N GLU A 320 8.83 -6.14 -15.34
CA GLU A 320 9.27 -5.61 -16.64
C GLU A 320 9.19 -6.62 -17.79
N ASN A 321 9.13 -7.91 -17.49
CA ASN A 321 8.95 -8.99 -18.46
C ASN A 321 7.64 -9.76 -18.22
N GLY A 322 6.78 -9.24 -17.35
CA GLY A 322 5.54 -9.91 -16.96
C GLY A 322 4.45 -9.78 -18.01
N ASP A 323 3.55 -10.76 -18.06
CA ASP A 323 2.58 -10.86 -19.14
C ASP A 323 1.14 -11.20 -18.71
N ILE A 324 0.18 -10.70 -19.49
CA ILE A 324 -1.26 -11.00 -19.34
C ILE A 324 -1.75 -11.80 -20.55
N LYS A 325 -2.28 -12.99 -20.31
CA LYS A 325 -2.90 -13.86 -21.31
C LYS A 325 -4.42 -13.95 -21.07
N LEU A 326 -5.22 -13.38 -21.98
CA LEU A 326 -6.68 -13.49 -21.99
C LEU A 326 -7.13 -14.40 -23.13
N HIS A 327 -7.43 -15.65 -22.82
CA HIS A 327 -7.80 -16.67 -23.80
C HIS A 327 -9.19 -17.25 -23.56
N ASP A 328 -9.73 -17.88 -24.62
CA ASP A 328 -10.93 -18.71 -24.59
C ASP A 328 -12.14 -18.04 -23.90
N GLU A 329 -12.69 -16.98 -24.50
CA GLU A 329 -13.88 -16.24 -24.04
C GLU A 329 -13.70 -15.55 -22.67
N SER A 330 -12.47 -15.22 -22.26
CA SER A 330 -12.21 -14.42 -21.03
C SER A 330 -12.34 -12.91 -21.26
N HIS A 331 -13.08 -12.21 -20.39
CA HIS A 331 -13.43 -10.79 -20.51
C HIS A 331 -12.96 -10.01 -19.27
N VAL A 332 -12.37 -8.84 -19.49
CA VAL A 332 -12.02 -7.87 -18.45
C VAL A 332 -12.73 -6.56 -18.75
N ASP A 333 -13.63 -6.13 -17.86
CA ASP A 333 -14.38 -4.87 -18.02
C ASP A 333 -13.46 -3.64 -17.93
N GLY A 334 -12.42 -3.72 -17.09
CA GLY A 334 -11.43 -2.68 -16.86
C GLY A 334 -10.24 -2.70 -17.82
N ALA A 335 -9.17 -2.02 -17.42
CA ALA A 335 -7.90 -2.02 -18.12
C ALA A 335 -7.04 -3.24 -17.79
N VAL A 336 -6.19 -3.64 -18.73
CA VAL A 336 -5.09 -4.58 -18.50
C VAL A 336 -3.76 -3.85 -18.69
N LYS A 337 -2.82 -4.04 -17.76
CA LYS A 337 -1.51 -3.36 -17.75
C LYS A 337 -0.39 -4.37 -17.45
N ALA A 338 0.47 -4.64 -18.42
CA ALA A 338 1.62 -5.54 -18.34
C ALA A 338 2.61 -5.24 -19.48
N ASP A 339 3.85 -5.71 -19.41
CA ASP A 339 4.80 -5.53 -20.53
C ASP A 339 4.28 -6.19 -21.82
N GLU A 340 3.81 -7.44 -21.71
CA GLU A 340 3.19 -8.18 -22.81
C GLU A 340 1.72 -8.51 -22.52
N VAL A 341 0.83 -8.29 -23.50
CA VAL A 341 -0.59 -8.65 -23.41
C VAL A 341 -1.01 -9.48 -24.63
N ASP A 342 -1.42 -10.73 -24.39
CA ASP A 342 -1.92 -11.65 -25.41
C ASP A 342 -3.44 -11.87 -25.24
N ILE A 343 -4.22 -11.61 -26.29
CA ILE A 343 -5.68 -11.77 -26.30
C ILE A 343 -6.10 -12.62 -27.50
N ASP A 344 -6.83 -13.72 -27.24
CA ASP A 344 -7.27 -14.65 -28.29
C ASP A 344 -8.75 -15.09 -28.14
N ASN A 345 -9.24 -15.94 -29.05
CA ASN A 345 -10.51 -16.68 -28.95
C ASN A 345 -11.71 -15.92 -28.30
N ASP A 346 -12.12 -14.81 -28.92
CA ASP A 346 -13.26 -13.98 -28.49
C ASP A 346 -13.12 -13.34 -27.09
N SER A 347 -11.92 -13.32 -26.51
CA SER A 347 -11.58 -12.56 -25.30
C SER A 347 -11.53 -11.04 -25.53
N SER A 348 -11.67 -10.27 -24.45
CA SER A 348 -11.60 -8.80 -24.53
C SER A 348 -11.15 -8.15 -23.22
N ALA A 349 -10.64 -6.93 -23.34
CA ALA A 349 -10.34 -6.03 -22.24
C ALA A 349 -10.91 -4.64 -22.55
N GLY A 350 -11.30 -3.87 -21.53
CA GLY A 350 -11.79 -2.50 -21.68
C GLY A 350 -10.74 -1.53 -22.20
N SER A 351 -9.49 -1.64 -21.71
CA SER A 351 -8.32 -0.92 -22.21
C SER A 351 -7.07 -1.79 -22.08
N ILE A 352 -6.07 -1.57 -22.95
CA ILE A 352 -4.82 -2.34 -22.95
C ILE A 352 -3.64 -1.38 -22.86
N MET A 353 -2.75 -1.63 -21.91
CA MET A 353 -1.53 -0.88 -21.67
C MET A 353 -0.34 -1.85 -21.67
N GLU A 354 0.42 -1.89 -22.76
CA GLU A 354 1.64 -2.70 -22.90
C GLU A 354 2.82 -1.98 -22.22
N MET A 355 2.77 -1.94 -20.89
CA MET A 355 3.82 -1.50 -19.99
C MET A 355 3.59 -2.11 -18.60
N PRO A 356 4.66 -2.36 -17.82
CA PRO A 356 4.53 -2.81 -16.44
C PRO A 356 3.66 -1.88 -15.60
N ALA A 357 2.90 -2.48 -14.69
CA ALA A 357 2.03 -1.76 -13.80
C ALA A 357 2.82 -1.17 -12.63
N ASP A 358 2.87 0.16 -12.57
CA ASP A 358 3.30 0.90 -11.38
C ASP A 358 2.22 0.79 -10.29
N VAL A 359 2.34 -0.25 -9.48
CA VAL A 359 1.40 -0.66 -8.42
C VAL A 359 2.20 -0.94 -7.17
N GLU A 360 1.90 -0.22 -6.09
CA GLU A 360 2.47 -0.53 -4.78
C GLU A 360 1.78 -1.79 -4.21
N ILE A 361 2.56 -2.85 -3.99
CA ILE A 361 2.05 -4.09 -3.40
C ILE A 361 2.03 -3.91 -1.88
N PRO A 362 0.87 -4.08 -1.21
CA PRO A 362 0.75 -3.99 0.24
C PRO A 362 1.68 -4.95 0.98
N GLN A 363 2.04 -4.63 2.22
CA GLN A 363 2.87 -5.51 3.05
C GLN A 363 2.26 -6.92 3.20
N PHE A 364 3.09 -7.94 3.05
CA PHE A 364 2.75 -9.33 3.37
C PHE A 364 3.01 -9.62 4.86
N TYR A 365 2.12 -10.38 5.51
CA TYR A 365 2.31 -10.83 6.89
C TYR A 365 2.64 -12.33 6.94
N TYR A 366 3.80 -12.66 7.52
CA TYR A 366 4.22 -14.05 7.71
C TYR A 366 3.62 -14.67 8.97
N ASN A 367 3.33 -15.96 8.93
CA ASN A 367 2.91 -16.71 10.11
C ASN A 367 4.12 -17.10 10.97
N THR A 368 4.50 -16.25 11.91
CA THR A 368 5.63 -16.50 12.82
C THR A 368 5.32 -17.52 13.93
N LEU A 369 4.06 -17.97 14.05
CA LEU A 369 3.63 -18.80 15.17
C LEU A 369 3.57 -20.29 14.85
N CYS A 370 4.00 -20.69 13.65
CA CYS A 370 3.81 -22.06 13.19
C CYS A 370 4.65 -23.10 13.90
N ASP A 371 5.86 -22.74 14.31
CA ASP A 371 6.74 -23.62 15.08
C ASP A 371 6.20 -23.85 16.50
N ASP A 372 5.50 -22.86 17.06
CA ASP A 372 4.88 -22.91 18.38
C ASP A 372 3.41 -23.38 18.34
N ALA A 373 2.83 -23.53 17.15
CA ALA A 373 1.44 -23.95 16.98
C ALA A 373 1.26 -25.42 17.39
N SER A 374 0.34 -25.66 18.33
CA SER A 374 0.03 -27.01 18.81
C SER A 374 -1.44 -27.43 18.64
N ILE A 375 -2.32 -26.51 18.26
CA ILE A 375 -3.76 -26.78 18.18
C ILE A 375 -4.09 -27.41 16.82
N GLU A 376 -4.47 -28.70 16.82
CA GLU A 376 -5.06 -29.37 15.67
C GLU A 376 -6.57 -29.53 15.86
N VAL A 377 -7.34 -29.06 14.88
CA VAL A 377 -8.80 -29.13 14.85
C VAL A 377 -9.24 -29.97 13.67
N VAL A 378 -10.11 -30.94 13.92
CA VAL A 378 -10.86 -31.65 12.87
C VAL A 378 -12.34 -31.40 13.11
N VAL A 379 -13.01 -30.77 12.14
CA VAL A 379 -14.45 -30.53 12.16
C VAL A 379 -15.12 -31.63 11.36
N ASP A 380 -15.96 -32.42 12.01
CA ASP A 380 -16.61 -33.58 11.42
C ASP A 380 -17.63 -33.19 10.35
N LYS A 381 -17.99 -34.18 9.51
CA LYS A 381 -18.91 -34.02 8.38
C LYS A 381 -20.27 -33.43 8.84
N ASP A 382 -20.79 -32.46 8.09
CA ASP A 382 -22.08 -31.78 8.31
C ASP A 382 -22.19 -31.08 9.68
N ASP A 383 -21.08 -30.93 10.42
CA ASP A 383 -21.08 -30.36 11.77
C ASP A 383 -20.94 -28.83 11.73
N THR A 384 -21.35 -28.16 12.80
CA THR A 384 -21.21 -26.69 12.94
C THR A 384 -20.40 -26.37 14.18
N VAL A 385 -19.25 -25.70 14.01
CA VAL A 385 -18.28 -25.46 15.08
C VAL A 385 -17.84 -24.00 15.10
N GLU A 386 -17.78 -23.41 16.29
CA GLU A 386 -17.14 -22.13 16.54
C GLU A 386 -15.70 -22.37 17.01
N LEU A 387 -14.75 -21.70 16.35
CA LEU A 387 -13.34 -21.74 16.69
C LEU A 387 -12.95 -20.41 17.33
N THR A 388 -12.71 -20.46 18.64
CA THR A 388 -12.44 -19.27 19.46
C THR A 388 -10.96 -19.02 19.73
N GLY A 389 -10.07 -19.86 19.20
CA GLY A 389 -8.62 -19.69 19.31
C GLY A 389 -8.10 -18.86 18.12
N ASN A 390 -6.83 -18.48 18.21
CA ASN A 390 -6.15 -17.67 17.21
C ASN A 390 -4.91 -18.36 16.61
N ASN A 391 -4.36 -19.42 17.18
CA ASN A 391 -3.18 -20.12 16.65
C ASN A 391 -3.43 -21.62 16.46
N TYR A 392 -3.36 -22.10 15.22
CA TYR A 392 -3.68 -23.46 14.80
C TYR A 392 -2.57 -24.11 14.01
N LYS A 393 -2.12 -25.29 14.44
CA LYS A 393 -1.21 -26.14 13.67
C LYS A 393 -1.91 -26.73 12.46
N ARG A 394 -3.17 -27.14 12.62
CA ARG A 394 -3.99 -27.68 11.54
C ARG A 394 -5.45 -27.38 11.80
N VAL A 395 -6.17 -26.96 10.77
CA VAL A 395 -7.63 -26.94 10.74
C VAL A 395 -8.10 -27.79 9.55
N GLU A 396 -8.73 -28.92 9.83
CA GLU A 396 -9.26 -29.83 8.83
C GLU A 396 -10.80 -29.86 8.91
N ILE A 397 -11.46 -29.41 7.84
CA ILE A 397 -12.91 -29.22 7.79
C ILE A 397 -13.51 -30.22 6.82
N LYS A 398 -14.33 -31.14 7.32
CA LYS A 398 -14.94 -32.22 6.53
C LYS A 398 -16.17 -31.78 5.76
N GLU A 399 -16.54 -32.62 4.80
CA GLU A 399 -17.63 -32.35 3.85
C GLU A 399 -18.89 -31.78 4.51
N GLY A 400 -19.45 -30.69 3.95
CA GLY A 400 -20.72 -30.11 4.42
C GLY A 400 -20.65 -29.36 5.76
N ALA A 401 -19.48 -29.31 6.41
CA ALA A 401 -19.35 -28.67 7.71
C ALA A 401 -19.34 -27.14 7.61
N THR A 402 -19.74 -26.48 8.70
CA THR A 402 -19.72 -25.03 8.85
C THR A 402 -18.82 -24.65 10.02
N VAL A 403 -17.87 -23.76 9.78
CA VAL A 403 -16.94 -23.26 10.80
C VAL A 403 -17.09 -21.76 10.92
N THR A 404 -17.16 -21.24 12.14
CA THR A 404 -17.10 -19.80 12.42
C THR A 404 -15.87 -19.48 13.24
N PHE A 405 -14.94 -18.69 12.69
CA PHE A 405 -13.84 -18.13 13.47
C PHE A 405 -14.29 -16.87 14.20
N THR A 406 -13.87 -16.72 15.45
CA THR A 406 -14.31 -15.59 16.29
C THR A 406 -13.20 -14.62 16.67
N GLN A 407 -11.96 -14.86 16.24
CA GLN A 407 -10.81 -13.99 16.54
C GLN A 407 -10.52 -13.10 15.33
N GLU A 408 -10.03 -11.89 15.60
CA GLU A 408 -9.63 -10.92 14.56
C GLU A 408 -8.33 -11.34 13.87
N ASN A 409 -7.36 -11.94 14.56
CA ASN A 409 -6.11 -12.42 13.98
C ASN A 409 -6.01 -13.93 14.14
N ILE A 410 -5.93 -14.68 13.04
CA ILE A 410 -6.01 -16.15 13.01
C ILE A 410 -4.80 -16.70 12.25
N PHE A 411 -3.88 -17.33 12.98
CA PHE A 411 -2.66 -17.97 12.49
C PHE A 411 -2.93 -19.46 12.26
N ILE A 412 -2.70 -19.96 11.05
CA ILE A 412 -2.95 -21.36 10.68
C ILE A 412 -1.76 -21.93 9.89
N CYS A 413 -1.17 -23.04 10.32
CA CYS A 413 -0.09 -23.64 9.52
C CYS A 413 -0.60 -24.50 8.37
N GLU A 414 -1.73 -25.18 8.54
CA GLU A 414 -2.30 -26.05 7.51
C GLU A 414 -3.82 -26.00 7.55
N LEU A 415 -4.45 -25.39 6.53
CA LEU A 415 -5.91 -25.38 6.35
C LEU A 415 -6.31 -26.41 5.29
N LYS A 416 -7.16 -27.36 5.67
CA LYS A 416 -7.71 -28.38 4.78
C LYS A 416 -9.22 -28.28 4.72
N THR A 417 -9.78 -28.18 3.52
CA THR A 417 -11.23 -28.21 3.30
C THR A 417 -11.62 -29.37 2.40
N ASP A 418 -12.66 -30.10 2.76
CA ASP A 418 -13.39 -30.99 1.86
C ASP A 418 -14.52 -30.19 1.15
N LYS A 419 -15.20 -30.80 0.18
CA LYS A 419 -16.32 -30.18 -0.54
C LYS A 419 -17.50 -29.72 0.33
N GLU A 420 -18.26 -28.74 -0.17
CA GLU A 420 -19.50 -28.21 0.44
C GLU A 420 -19.29 -27.56 1.83
N VAL A 421 -18.06 -27.14 2.14
CA VAL A 421 -17.72 -26.50 3.42
C VAL A 421 -18.14 -25.02 3.43
N THR A 422 -18.53 -24.50 4.60
CA THR A 422 -18.75 -23.07 4.83
C THR A 422 -17.83 -22.54 5.92
N LEU A 423 -17.08 -21.48 5.64
CA LEU A 423 -16.22 -20.78 6.60
C LEU A 423 -16.78 -19.37 6.83
N ASN A 424 -17.07 -19.04 8.08
CA ASN A 424 -17.66 -17.78 8.53
C ASN A 424 -16.70 -17.06 9.48
N PHE A 425 -16.92 -15.75 9.63
CA PHE A 425 -16.17 -14.90 10.54
C PHE A 425 -17.16 -14.13 11.40
N ALA A 426 -16.86 -13.97 12.69
CA ALA A 426 -17.74 -13.23 13.58
C ALA A 426 -17.75 -11.74 13.23
N GLU A 427 -16.57 -11.19 12.93
CA GLU A 427 -16.31 -9.77 12.64
C GLU A 427 -15.20 -9.67 11.58
N CYS A 428 -14.47 -8.55 11.51
CA CYS A 428 -13.25 -8.41 10.71
C CYS A 428 -12.24 -9.51 11.09
N ALA A 429 -11.55 -10.14 10.12
CA ALA A 429 -10.50 -11.10 10.43
C ALA A 429 -9.31 -11.11 9.44
N ASN A 430 -8.12 -11.36 9.96
CA ASN A 430 -6.90 -11.68 9.22
C ASN A 430 -6.61 -13.18 9.37
N LEU A 431 -6.44 -13.88 8.26
CA LEU A 431 -5.96 -15.26 8.23
C LEU A 431 -4.52 -15.25 7.73
N ILE A 432 -3.59 -15.76 8.53
CA ILE A 432 -2.16 -15.78 8.22
C ILE A 432 -1.75 -17.25 8.14
N ILE A 433 -1.48 -17.73 6.91
CA ILE A 433 -1.39 -19.14 6.57
C ILE A 433 -0.03 -19.49 5.98
N ASP A 434 0.63 -20.50 6.54
CA ASP A 434 2.01 -20.91 6.18
C ASP A 434 2.09 -21.83 4.95
N LYS A 435 1.02 -22.57 4.64
CA LYS A 435 1.02 -23.60 3.59
C LYS A 435 -0.07 -23.39 2.55
N ASP A 436 0.01 -24.19 1.50
CA ASP A 436 -1.00 -24.28 0.46
C ASP A 436 -2.43 -24.36 1.03
N VAL A 437 -3.32 -23.55 0.46
CA VAL A 437 -4.75 -23.55 0.74
C VAL A 437 -5.49 -24.13 -0.45
N GLU A 438 -6.21 -25.23 -0.24
CA GLU A 438 -7.11 -25.80 -1.23
C GLU A 438 -8.56 -25.68 -0.75
N PHE A 439 -9.35 -24.90 -1.49
CA PHE A 439 -10.81 -24.85 -1.39
C PHE A 439 -11.41 -25.88 -2.36
N ASP A 440 -11.93 -26.98 -1.80
CA ASP A 440 -12.57 -28.04 -2.58
C ASP A 440 -13.94 -27.59 -3.13
N GLU A 441 -14.60 -28.43 -3.93
CA GLU A 441 -15.82 -28.06 -4.67
C GLU A 441 -16.92 -27.49 -3.77
N TYR A 442 -17.59 -26.41 -4.19
CA TYR A 442 -18.72 -25.80 -3.48
C TYR A 442 -18.40 -25.26 -2.08
N THR A 443 -17.17 -24.77 -1.87
CA THR A 443 -16.80 -24.07 -0.64
C THR A 443 -17.39 -22.66 -0.63
N ASN A 444 -18.03 -22.26 0.48
CA ASN A 444 -18.47 -20.89 0.73
C ASN A 444 -17.57 -20.26 1.79
N PHE A 445 -16.67 -19.37 1.38
CA PHE A 445 -15.78 -18.66 2.28
C PHE A 445 -16.28 -17.23 2.48
N ASN A 446 -16.49 -16.87 3.75
CA ASN A 446 -16.97 -15.56 4.18
C ASN A 446 -18.26 -15.11 3.45
N PRO A 447 -19.35 -15.91 3.50
CA PRO A 447 -20.61 -15.54 2.86
C PRO A 447 -21.29 -14.32 3.49
N GLN A 448 -20.84 -13.91 4.67
CA GLN A 448 -21.32 -12.72 5.39
C GLN A 448 -20.71 -11.42 4.85
N MET A 449 -19.65 -11.51 4.04
CA MET A 449 -18.93 -10.36 3.47
C MET A 449 -18.31 -9.47 4.56
N ASN A 450 -17.82 -10.07 5.65
CA ASN A 450 -16.98 -9.34 6.60
C ASN A 450 -15.65 -8.95 5.93
N GLN A 451 -14.96 -7.94 6.44
CA GLN A 451 -13.61 -7.60 6.02
C GLN A 451 -12.64 -8.72 6.41
N VAL A 452 -12.24 -9.53 5.42
CA VAL A 452 -11.37 -10.68 5.65
C VAL A 452 -10.17 -10.62 4.70
N SER A 453 -8.98 -10.52 5.29
CA SER A 453 -7.72 -10.56 4.55
C SER A 453 -7.00 -11.88 4.82
N MET A 454 -6.49 -12.50 3.77
CA MET A 454 -5.78 -13.78 3.82
C MET A 454 -4.37 -13.59 3.29
N PHE A 455 -3.37 -13.86 4.13
CA PHE A 455 -1.96 -13.87 3.78
C PHE A 455 -1.51 -15.33 3.72
N VAL A 456 -1.09 -15.82 2.54
CA VAL A 456 -0.73 -17.22 2.31
C VAL A 456 0.69 -17.33 1.80
N ASP A 457 1.56 -18.02 2.54
CA ASP A 457 2.95 -18.34 2.15
C ASP A 457 3.04 -19.66 1.34
N GLY A 458 2.05 -19.85 0.47
CA GLY A 458 1.86 -21.06 -0.31
C GLY A 458 0.82 -20.84 -1.41
N ASN A 459 0.51 -21.88 -2.18
CA ASN A 459 -0.42 -21.78 -3.30
C ASN A 459 -1.87 -21.74 -2.83
N VAL A 460 -2.69 -20.95 -3.50
CA VAL A 460 -4.15 -20.94 -3.29
C VAL A 460 -4.82 -21.60 -4.48
N ARG A 461 -5.58 -22.66 -4.23
CA ARG A 461 -6.35 -23.37 -5.26
C ARG A 461 -7.83 -23.39 -4.94
N VAL A 462 -8.66 -22.95 -5.89
CA VAL A 462 -10.13 -22.91 -5.74
C VAL A 462 -10.78 -23.81 -6.79
N LYS A 463 -11.60 -24.77 -6.35
CA LYS A 463 -12.34 -25.63 -7.28
C LYS A 463 -13.75 -25.12 -7.55
N LYS A 464 -14.33 -25.60 -8.66
CA LYS A 464 -15.65 -25.25 -9.19
C LYS A 464 -16.79 -25.13 -8.17
N GLY A 465 -17.69 -24.19 -8.45
CA GLY A 465 -18.91 -23.94 -7.68
C GLY A 465 -18.67 -23.28 -6.32
N SER A 466 -17.43 -22.92 -6.00
CA SER A 466 -17.06 -22.23 -4.76
C SER A 466 -17.27 -20.72 -4.88
N SER A 467 -17.56 -20.08 -3.75
CA SER A 467 -17.70 -18.63 -3.60
C SER A 467 -16.76 -18.16 -2.49
N ILE A 468 -15.79 -17.32 -2.83
CA ILE A 468 -14.75 -16.84 -1.92
C ILE A 468 -14.83 -15.32 -1.84
N SER A 469 -15.09 -14.78 -0.64
CA SER A 469 -15.08 -13.33 -0.38
C SER A 469 -13.94 -12.97 0.57
N SER A 470 -12.81 -12.48 0.04
CA SER A 470 -11.61 -12.12 0.83
C SER A 470 -10.61 -11.36 -0.03
N HIS A 471 -9.86 -10.43 0.58
CA HIS A 471 -8.59 -9.98 -0.01
C HIS A 471 -7.55 -11.08 0.21
N ILE A 472 -6.92 -11.57 -0.86
CA ILE A 472 -5.95 -12.66 -0.77
C ILE A 472 -4.60 -12.15 -1.28
N HIS A 473 -3.62 -12.11 -0.39
CA HIS A 473 -2.23 -11.85 -0.70
C HIS A 473 -1.44 -13.14 -0.56
N VAL A 474 -0.89 -13.62 -1.68
CA VAL A 474 -0.08 -14.83 -1.77
C VAL A 474 1.38 -14.43 -1.99
N ASN A 475 2.27 -14.78 -1.04
CA ASN A 475 3.69 -14.43 -1.10
C ASN A 475 4.40 -15.25 -2.18
N ASP A 476 4.82 -14.63 -3.28
CA ASP A 476 5.62 -15.23 -4.36
C ASP A 476 5.13 -16.58 -4.93
N ASN A 477 3.86 -16.92 -4.71
CA ASN A 477 3.22 -18.18 -5.08
C ASN A 477 2.03 -17.97 -6.04
N VAL A 478 1.27 -19.04 -6.33
CA VAL A 478 0.22 -19.03 -7.36
C VAL A 478 -1.19 -19.02 -6.77
N ILE A 479 -2.06 -18.18 -7.33
CA ILE A 479 -3.52 -18.33 -7.20
C ILE A 479 -4.04 -19.06 -8.42
N LYS A 480 -4.79 -20.15 -8.23
CA LYS A 480 -5.35 -20.96 -9.31
C LYS A 480 -6.82 -21.28 -9.09
N THR A 481 -7.67 -20.96 -10.06
CA THR A 481 -9.08 -21.33 -10.05
C THR A 481 -9.40 -22.38 -11.14
N GLU A 482 -10.21 -23.37 -10.77
CA GLU A 482 -10.57 -24.50 -11.63
C GLU A 482 -12.08 -24.69 -11.70
N GLY A 483 -12.75 -23.73 -12.33
CA GLY A 483 -14.17 -23.78 -12.61
C GLY A 483 -14.55 -24.70 -13.78
N ASP A 484 -15.85 -24.92 -13.93
CA ASP A 484 -16.49 -25.64 -15.04
C ASP A 484 -17.77 -24.89 -15.48
N ASP A 485 -18.17 -25.03 -16.75
CA ASP A 485 -19.44 -24.51 -17.30
C ASP A 485 -20.66 -24.91 -16.44
N GLY A 486 -21.44 -23.91 -15.99
CA GLY A 486 -22.58 -24.04 -15.08
C GLY A 486 -22.21 -24.34 -13.61
N LYS A 487 -20.93 -24.24 -13.28
CA LYS A 487 -20.33 -24.37 -11.93
C LYS A 487 -19.17 -23.38 -11.80
N GLU A 488 -19.45 -22.14 -12.15
CA GLU A 488 -18.52 -21.04 -12.12
C GLU A 488 -18.03 -20.81 -10.68
N ILE A 489 -16.82 -20.29 -10.55
CA ILE A 489 -16.27 -19.83 -9.26
C ILE A 489 -16.56 -18.33 -9.13
N LEU A 490 -16.93 -17.89 -7.94
CA LEU A 490 -17.05 -16.47 -7.62
C LEU A 490 -15.93 -16.07 -6.66
N MET A 491 -15.09 -15.13 -7.08
CA MET A 491 -14.00 -14.55 -6.32
C MET A 491 -14.32 -13.07 -6.09
N LYS A 492 -14.46 -12.63 -4.83
CA LYS A 492 -14.71 -11.24 -4.45
C LYS A 492 -13.58 -10.72 -3.57
N GLY A 493 -12.94 -9.62 -3.96
CA GLY A 493 -11.83 -9.01 -3.24
C GLY A 493 -10.70 -8.59 -4.18
N VAL A 494 -9.52 -8.36 -3.60
CA VAL A 494 -8.27 -8.08 -4.32
C VAL A 494 -7.38 -9.31 -4.23
N PHE A 495 -6.77 -9.71 -5.34
CA PHE A 495 -5.98 -10.92 -5.44
C PHE A 495 -4.56 -10.58 -5.86
N ILE A 496 -3.61 -10.77 -4.95
CA ILE A 496 -2.18 -10.48 -5.13
C ILE A 496 -1.42 -11.80 -5.11
N ALA A 497 -0.60 -12.06 -6.12
CA ALA A 497 0.23 -13.27 -6.20
C ALA A 497 1.45 -13.05 -7.09
N LYS A 498 2.34 -14.04 -7.19
CA LYS A 498 3.30 -14.07 -8.30
C LYS A 498 2.62 -14.35 -9.62
N LYS A 499 1.71 -15.31 -9.60
CA LYS A 499 0.97 -15.75 -10.78
C LYS A 499 -0.49 -16.01 -10.47
N ILE A 500 -1.37 -15.59 -11.36
CA ILE A 500 -2.81 -15.83 -11.26
C ILE A 500 -3.29 -16.61 -12.48
N GLU A 501 -3.79 -17.83 -12.27
CA GLU A 501 -4.38 -18.67 -13.32
C GLU A 501 -5.90 -18.84 -13.08
N GLY A 502 -6.71 -18.35 -14.02
CA GLY A 502 -8.17 -18.34 -13.91
C GLY A 502 -8.89 -19.21 -14.92
N LYS A 503 -9.86 -20.03 -14.48
CA LYS A 503 -10.75 -20.78 -15.38
C LYS A 503 -12.21 -20.79 -14.90
N HIS A 504 -13.16 -20.44 -15.77
CA HIS A 504 -14.60 -20.35 -15.48
C HIS A 504 -14.87 -19.61 -14.16
N THR A 505 -14.29 -18.43 -14.02
CA THR A 505 -14.30 -17.65 -12.77
C THR A 505 -14.77 -16.23 -13.01
N THR A 506 -15.70 -15.78 -12.18
CA THR A 506 -16.05 -14.36 -12.05
C THR A 506 -15.20 -13.75 -10.95
N TRP A 507 -14.39 -12.77 -11.32
CA TRP A 507 -13.55 -11.98 -10.42
C TRP A 507 -14.21 -10.62 -10.22
N GLN A 508 -14.63 -10.33 -9.00
CA GLN A 508 -15.21 -9.05 -8.63
C GLN A 508 -14.18 -8.31 -7.79
N GLY A 509 -13.45 -7.41 -8.44
CA GLY A 509 -12.53 -6.50 -7.78
C GLY A 509 -13.35 -5.55 -6.91
N ASN A 510 -13.08 -5.58 -5.62
CA ASN A 510 -13.48 -4.54 -4.69
C ASN A 510 -12.26 -3.64 -4.45
N GLY A 511 -12.45 -2.38 -4.08
CA GLY A 511 -11.33 -1.54 -3.61
C GLY A 511 -10.52 -2.25 -2.51
N TYR A 512 -9.21 -2.04 -2.45
CA TYR A 512 -8.37 -2.63 -1.40
C TYR A 512 -8.71 -1.95 -0.05
N CYS A 513 -9.21 -2.73 0.90
CA CYS A 513 -9.28 -2.34 2.31
C CYS A 513 -7.95 -2.64 2.98
N ASP A 514 -7.50 -1.77 3.90
CA ASP A 514 -6.48 -2.17 4.88
C ASP A 514 -6.92 -3.45 5.59
N PRO A 515 -6.02 -4.41 5.88
CA PRO A 515 -6.36 -5.54 6.73
C PRO A 515 -6.84 -5.06 8.11
N CYS A 516 -7.55 -5.92 8.85
CA CYS A 516 -7.89 -5.61 10.25
C CYS A 516 -6.59 -5.29 11.01
N PRO A 517 -6.61 -4.49 12.08
CA PRO A 517 -5.41 -4.24 12.88
C PRO A 517 -4.72 -5.56 13.24
N VAL A 518 -3.56 -5.80 12.65
CA VAL A 518 -2.77 -6.99 12.95
C VAL A 518 -2.12 -6.71 14.30
N GLU A 519 -2.62 -7.33 15.37
CA GLU A 519 -1.89 -7.41 16.63
C GLU A 519 -0.71 -8.36 16.40
N VAL A 520 0.35 -7.84 15.79
CA VAL A 520 1.63 -8.52 15.77
C VAL A 520 2.05 -8.58 17.25
N PRO A 521 2.24 -9.78 17.86
CA PRO A 521 2.92 -9.83 19.16
C PRO A 521 4.21 -9.05 18.97
N PRO A 522 4.53 -8.07 19.83
CA PRO A 522 5.41 -6.96 19.50
C PRO A 522 6.60 -7.51 18.72
N THR A 523 6.59 -7.27 17.41
CA THR A 523 7.83 -7.12 16.71
C THR A 523 8.47 -5.99 17.49
N VAL A 524 9.54 -6.33 18.22
CA VAL A 524 10.49 -5.29 18.60
C VAL A 524 10.76 -4.62 17.28
N ALA A 525 10.27 -3.39 17.13
CA ALA A 525 10.67 -2.56 16.01
C ALA A 525 12.19 -2.72 15.94
N ASP A 526 12.74 -2.83 14.74
CA ASP A 526 14.13 -2.45 14.53
C ASP A 526 14.27 -1.01 15.04
N CYS A 527 14.51 -0.89 16.34
CA CYS A 527 15.32 0.16 16.88
C CYS A 527 16.69 -0.18 16.31
N GLU A 528 17.02 0.43 15.18
CA GLU A 528 18.40 0.76 14.88
C GLU A 528 18.95 1.52 16.10
N CYS A 529 19.45 0.78 17.09
CA CYS A 529 20.35 1.29 18.09
C CYS A 529 21.73 1.19 17.47
N ASP A 530 22.29 2.33 17.08
CA ASP A 530 23.66 2.52 16.57
C ASP A 530 24.78 2.14 17.59
N GLY A 531 24.47 1.29 18.58
CA GLY A 531 25.18 1.30 19.86
C GLY A 531 25.87 0.02 20.33
N GLY A 532 25.18 -1.10 20.43
CA GLY A 532 25.68 -2.29 21.14
C GLY A 532 25.71 -2.15 22.68
N ILE A 533 26.04 -3.25 23.38
CA ILE A 533 26.13 -3.34 24.85
C ILE A 533 27.57 -3.10 25.32
N ASN A 534 27.80 -2.25 26.33
CA ASN A 534 29.16 -2.01 26.89
C ASN A 534 29.38 -2.60 28.28
N GLU A 535 28.32 -2.92 29.02
CA GLU A 535 28.38 -3.46 30.38
C GLU A 535 27.25 -4.48 30.59
N VAL A 536 27.59 -5.68 31.08
CA VAL A 536 26.61 -6.73 31.45
C VAL A 536 26.86 -7.15 32.89
N THR A 537 25.81 -7.16 33.71
CA THR A 537 25.84 -7.60 35.10
C THR A 537 25.05 -8.90 35.27
N PHE A 538 25.70 -9.92 35.85
CA PHE A 538 25.14 -11.25 36.05
C PHE A 538 25.35 -11.75 37.48
N SER A 539 24.42 -12.57 37.97
CA SER A 539 24.53 -13.31 39.22
C SER A 539 25.26 -14.63 39.01
N TYR A 540 26.21 -14.95 39.87
CA TYR A 540 26.93 -16.23 39.87
C TYR A 540 27.22 -16.66 41.32
N PRO A 541 26.98 -17.93 41.72
CA PRO A 541 27.13 -18.36 43.12
C PRO A 541 28.59 -18.61 43.57
N GLY A 542 29.58 -18.50 42.69
CA GLY A 542 31.00 -18.70 42.99
C GLY A 542 31.77 -17.40 43.29
N GLU A 543 33.09 -17.41 43.12
CA GLU A 543 33.95 -16.24 43.40
C GLU A 543 34.66 -15.75 42.13
N LEU A 544 35.11 -14.48 42.10
CA LEU A 544 35.75 -13.88 40.91
C LEU A 544 36.94 -14.68 40.37
N SER A 545 37.65 -15.44 41.22
CA SER A 545 38.78 -16.28 40.80
C SER A 545 38.41 -17.38 39.82
N ASP A 546 37.12 -17.70 39.76
CA ASP A 546 36.57 -18.79 38.95
C ASP A 546 36.13 -18.27 37.58
N LEU A 547 36.08 -16.95 37.38
CA LEU A 547 35.59 -16.31 36.16
C LEU A 547 36.73 -15.76 35.30
N SER A 548 36.62 -15.98 33.99
CA SER A 548 37.43 -15.29 32.97
C SER A 548 36.62 -15.06 31.71
N THR A 549 37.08 -14.16 30.84
CA THR A 549 36.51 -13.93 29.51
C THR A 549 37.60 -13.99 28.45
N ASP A 550 37.24 -14.36 27.23
CA ASP A 550 38.11 -14.32 26.06
C ASP A 550 38.16 -12.95 25.38
N ASP A 551 37.20 -12.07 25.67
CA ASP A 551 37.23 -10.68 25.22
C ASP A 551 38.41 -9.95 25.87
N SER A 552 39.42 -9.71 25.04
CA SER A 552 40.68 -9.09 25.45
C SER A 552 40.55 -7.64 25.88
N ASP A 553 39.44 -6.99 25.53
CA ASP A 553 39.14 -5.61 25.89
C ASP A 553 38.05 -5.48 26.97
N ALA A 554 37.63 -6.59 27.60
CA ALA A 554 36.69 -6.57 28.72
C ALA A 554 37.36 -6.90 30.07
N THR A 555 36.78 -6.44 31.17
CA THR A 555 37.16 -6.87 32.53
C THR A 555 35.96 -7.27 33.37
N ILE A 556 36.11 -8.39 34.11
CA ILE A 556 35.11 -8.86 35.07
C ILE A 556 35.43 -8.28 36.46
N THR A 557 34.44 -7.65 37.08
CA THR A 557 34.52 -7.06 38.43
C THR A 557 33.47 -7.69 39.35
N ASP A 558 33.84 -7.96 40.60
CA ASP A 558 32.91 -8.42 41.65
C ASP A 558 32.26 -7.23 42.36
N ASN A 559 30.93 -7.17 42.34
CA ASN A 559 30.13 -6.09 42.93
C ASN A 559 29.92 -6.26 44.45
N GLY A 560 30.26 -7.43 45.00
CA GLY A 560 30.26 -7.72 46.43
C GLY A 560 28.88 -8.07 47.02
N ASP A 561 27.87 -8.26 46.19
CA ASP A 561 26.50 -8.66 46.56
C ASP A 561 26.07 -10.00 45.95
N GLY A 562 26.98 -10.71 45.29
CA GLY A 562 26.71 -11.95 44.55
C GLY A 562 26.52 -11.76 43.05
N THR A 563 26.67 -10.52 42.56
CA THR A 563 26.74 -10.20 41.13
C THR A 563 28.15 -9.83 40.67
N PHE A 564 28.40 -10.04 39.39
CA PHE A 564 29.62 -9.73 38.70
C PHE A 564 29.29 -8.94 37.44
N THR A 565 30.14 -8.00 37.08
CA THR A 565 29.97 -7.15 35.91
C THR A 565 31.12 -7.36 34.95
N ILE A 566 30.81 -7.66 33.69
CA ILE A 566 31.76 -7.58 32.58
C ILE A 566 31.55 -6.25 31.86
N ALA A 567 32.61 -5.47 31.72
CA ALA A 567 32.57 -4.16 31.07
C ALA A 567 33.73 -3.99 30.10
N SER A 568 33.47 -3.30 28.97
CA SER A 568 34.55 -2.87 28.06
C SER A 568 35.50 -1.89 28.77
N ASN A 569 36.80 -2.07 28.56
CA ASN A 569 37.85 -1.26 29.16
C ASN A 569 37.99 0.12 28.51
N ASP A 570 37.55 0.28 27.25
CA ASP A 570 37.62 1.54 26.50
C ASP A 570 36.29 2.32 26.49
N GLY A 571 35.22 1.70 27.01
CA GLY A 571 33.87 2.25 27.08
C GLY A 571 33.03 2.07 25.82
N GLY A 572 33.56 1.36 24.82
CA GLY A 572 32.86 0.93 23.60
C GLY A 572 32.08 -0.39 23.77
N LYS A 573 31.59 -0.93 22.66
CA LYS A 573 30.81 -2.18 22.59
C LYS A 573 31.67 -3.39 23.00
N LEU A 574 31.10 -4.31 23.79
CA LEU A 574 31.68 -5.63 24.07
C LEU A 574 31.74 -6.48 22.79
N SER A 575 32.81 -7.24 22.59
CA SER A 575 33.02 -8.04 21.36
C SER A 575 32.49 -9.46 21.53
N ASP A 576 31.20 -9.58 21.85
CA ASP A 576 30.50 -10.84 22.11
C ASP A 576 31.25 -11.76 23.09
N PRO A 577 31.45 -11.33 24.36
CA PRO A 577 32.37 -11.99 25.27
C PRO A 577 31.87 -13.37 25.71
N GLU A 578 32.71 -14.39 25.57
CA GLU A 578 32.49 -15.70 26.16
C GLU A 578 32.94 -15.70 27.63
N ILE A 579 32.07 -16.13 28.54
CA ILE A 579 32.41 -16.27 29.96
C ILE A 579 32.83 -17.70 30.24
N PHE A 580 33.95 -17.86 30.92
CA PHE A 580 34.46 -19.14 31.38
C PHE A 580 34.35 -19.25 32.90
N VAL A 581 33.79 -20.36 33.37
CA VAL A 581 33.79 -20.75 34.78
C VAL A 581 34.80 -21.89 34.97
N ASN A 582 35.85 -21.65 35.76
CA ASN A 582 36.96 -22.58 35.99
C ASN A 582 37.63 -23.09 34.69
N GLY A 583 37.62 -22.27 33.63
CA GLY A 583 38.17 -22.60 32.31
C GLY A 583 37.26 -23.47 31.44
N ILE A 584 35.99 -23.63 31.81
CA ILE A 584 34.94 -24.25 31.00
C ILE A 584 34.04 -23.11 30.51
N SER A 585 33.71 -23.08 29.22
CA SER A 585 32.75 -22.09 28.69
C SER A 585 31.40 -22.25 29.40
N ALA A 586 30.93 -21.14 29.97
CA ALA A 586 29.63 -20.99 30.57
C ALA A 586 28.58 -20.49 29.54
N GLY A 587 29.05 -19.82 28.49
CA GLY A 587 28.29 -19.32 27.35
C GLY A 587 28.78 -17.95 26.87
N GLU A 588 28.37 -17.59 25.66
CA GLU A 588 28.71 -16.33 24.98
C GLU A 588 27.58 -15.30 25.19
N PHE A 589 27.94 -14.08 25.59
CA PHE A 589 26.99 -12.98 25.62
C PHE A 589 26.99 -12.28 24.27
N HIS A 590 25.90 -12.41 23.52
CA HIS A 590 25.73 -11.67 22.28
C HIS A 590 25.49 -10.19 22.62
N ALA A 591 26.45 -9.32 22.30
CA ALA A 591 26.46 -7.90 22.64
C ALA A 591 25.75 -7.02 21.58
N SER A 592 25.00 -7.64 20.66
CA SER A 592 24.10 -6.98 19.70
C SER A 592 22.78 -6.53 20.33
N CYS A 593 22.25 -5.38 19.92
CA CYS A 593 21.05 -4.75 20.48
C CYS A 593 19.72 -5.48 20.19
N SER A 594 19.75 -6.64 19.53
CA SER A 594 18.57 -7.45 19.23
C SER A 594 18.19 -8.41 20.36
N ASP A 595 19.13 -8.71 21.27
CA ASP A 595 18.95 -9.78 22.25
C ASP A 595 18.63 -9.22 23.64
N ASN A 596 17.46 -9.57 24.18
CA ASN A 596 17.16 -9.28 25.57
C ASN A 596 17.84 -10.31 26.47
N LEU A 597 19.04 -9.98 26.94
CA LEU A 597 19.82 -10.85 27.81
C LEU A 597 19.20 -11.05 29.21
N LEU A 598 18.15 -10.32 29.60
CA LEU A 598 17.59 -10.41 30.95
C LEU A 598 16.94 -11.78 31.24
N GLU A 599 17.25 -12.35 32.41
CA GLU A 599 16.76 -13.66 32.88
C GLU A 599 17.22 -14.88 32.06
N GLU A 600 18.16 -14.72 31.13
CA GLU A 600 18.77 -15.85 30.44
C GLU A 600 19.64 -16.70 31.38
N TYR A 601 19.49 -18.03 31.26
CA TYR A 601 20.23 -19.01 32.05
C TYR A 601 21.38 -19.58 31.23
N TYR A 602 22.58 -19.23 31.63
CA TYR A 602 23.80 -19.78 31.06
C TYR A 602 24.27 -20.96 31.90
N SER A 603 25.09 -21.83 31.30
CA SER A 603 25.61 -23.01 32.01
C SER A 603 26.46 -22.59 33.23
N GLU A 604 26.69 -23.52 34.16
CA GLU A 604 27.41 -23.25 35.43
C GLU A 604 26.73 -22.23 36.37
N GLY A 605 25.47 -21.86 36.14
CA GLY A 605 24.63 -21.10 37.09
C GLY A 605 24.76 -19.58 37.00
N ILE A 606 25.07 -19.07 35.80
CA ILE A 606 25.10 -17.64 35.47
C ILE A 606 23.69 -17.18 35.06
N VAL A 607 23.24 -16.07 35.62
CA VAL A 607 21.96 -15.42 35.27
C VAL A 607 22.18 -13.93 35.08
N VAL A 608 21.86 -13.38 33.92
CA VAL A 608 21.99 -11.94 33.66
C VAL A 608 20.84 -11.17 34.35
N VAL A 609 21.19 -10.11 35.07
CA VAL A 609 20.26 -9.34 35.92
C VAL A 609 20.11 -7.88 35.52
N GLU A 610 21.11 -7.33 34.81
CA GLU A 610 21.14 -5.95 34.32
C GLU A 610 22.16 -5.81 33.17
N TYR A 611 21.94 -4.92 32.22
CA TYR A 611 22.96 -4.49 31.26
C TYR A 611 22.82 -3.00 30.89
N ILE A 612 23.88 -2.42 30.34
CA ILE A 612 23.96 -1.03 29.90
C ILE A 612 24.39 -0.98 28.42
N ASP A 613 23.67 -0.20 27.62
CA ASP A 613 24.06 0.08 26.24
C ASP A 613 25.19 1.14 26.16
N VAL A 614 25.83 1.29 24.99
CA VAL A 614 26.85 2.33 24.81
C VAL A 614 26.34 3.77 24.97
N GLU A 615 25.02 3.98 24.92
CA GLU A 615 24.39 5.29 25.15
C GLU A 615 24.17 5.59 26.64
N GLY A 616 24.35 4.60 27.51
CA GLY A 616 24.25 4.68 28.96
C GLY A 616 22.86 4.37 29.53
N SER A 617 21.96 3.76 28.76
CA SER A 617 20.65 3.31 29.23
C SER A 617 20.78 2.03 30.06
N VAL A 618 20.26 2.05 31.29
CA VAL A 618 20.28 0.90 32.19
C VAL A 618 18.99 0.09 32.05
N ILE A 619 19.12 -1.20 31.76
CA ILE A 619 18.01 -2.14 31.60
C ILE A 619 18.13 -3.20 32.70
N SER A 620 17.12 -3.30 33.58
CA SER A 620 17.13 -4.18 34.76
C SER A 620 15.77 -4.84 35.02
N ILE A 621 15.78 -5.94 35.79
CA ILE A 621 14.58 -6.71 36.19
C ILE A 621 13.51 -5.85 36.91
N GLU A 622 13.86 -4.70 37.50
CA GLU A 622 12.94 -3.93 38.36
C GLU A 622 11.91 -3.05 37.60
N THR A 623 11.94 -3.00 36.26
CA THR A 623 11.04 -2.16 35.43
C THR A 623 9.89 -2.87 34.70
N CYS A 624 9.68 -4.18 34.86
CA CYS A 624 8.52 -4.86 34.27
C CYS A 624 7.30 -4.86 35.22
N PRO A 625 6.12 -4.33 34.82
CA PRO A 625 4.93 -4.32 35.65
C PRO A 625 4.30 -5.71 35.78
N TYR A 626 4.36 -6.23 37.00
CA TYR A 626 3.67 -7.40 37.54
C TYR A 626 2.13 -7.36 37.38
N ASN A 627 1.52 -8.45 36.89
CA ASN A 627 0.17 -8.93 37.28
C ASN A 627 0.00 -10.45 37.00
N PRO A 628 -1.01 -11.15 37.56
CA PRO A 628 -0.90 -12.10 38.67
C PRO A 628 -1.19 -13.56 38.19
N PRO A 629 -1.35 -14.57 39.08
CA PRO A 629 -1.01 -15.96 38.77
C PRO A 629 -1.98 -16.63 37.80
N VAL A 630 -1.45 -17.15 36.69
CA VAL A 630 -2.15 -18.06 35.78
C VAL A 630 -2.28 -19.44 36.46
N PRO A 631 -3.46 -20.10 36.40
CA PRO A 631 -3.63 -21.45 36.94
C PRO A 631 -2.83 -22.46 36.12
N ASP A 632 -2.12 -23.38 36.78
CA ASP A 632 -1.43 -24.53 36.18
C ASP A 632 -2.24 -25.17 35.06
N CYS A 633 -1.79 -24.99 33.81
CA CYS A 633 -2.20 -25.83 32.70
C CYS A 633 -1.35 -27.10 32.75
N GLU A 634 -1.96 -28.21 33.19
CA GLU A 634 -1.33 -29.54 33.12
C GLU A 634 -0.93 -29.87 31.67
N CYS A 635 0.39 -29.89 31.42
CA CYS A 635 0.95 -30.38 30.17
C CYS A 635 0.57 -31.86 29.96
N LYS A 636 -0.17 -32.15 28.87
CA LYS A 636 -0.69 -33.50 28.58
C LYS A 636 0.35 -34.48 28.05
N GLY A 637 1.48 -34.00 27.56
CA GLY A 637 2.60 -34.86 27.18
C GLY A 637 3.47 -35.24 28.39
N GLY A 638 4.14 -36.39 28.33
CA GLY A 638 5.01 -36.90 29.39
C GLY A 638 5.81 -38.13 28.94
N MET A 639 6.82 -38.51 29.72
CA MET A 639 7.63 -39.71 29.44
C MET A 639 7.16 -40.89 30.28
N VAL A 640 7.08 -42.08 29.69
CA VAL A 640 6.79 -43.34 30.41
C VAL A 640 8.06 -44.12 30.74
N SER A 641 9.15 -43.84 30.03
CA SER A 641 10.47 -44.32 30.41
C SER A 641 11.61 -43.40 29.97
N VAL A 642 12.67 -43.32 30.77
CA VAL A 642 13.92 -42.61 30.47
C VAL A 642 15.10 -43.57 30.69
N THR A 643 15.98 -43.70 29.69
CA THR A 643 17.19 -44.52 29.75
C THR A 643 18.43 -43.63 29.77
N PHE A 644 19.34 -43.91 30.69
CA PHE A 644 20.54 -43.11 30.92
C PHE A 644 21.76 -43.98 31.22
N THR A 645 22.95 -43.39 31.07
CA THR A 645 24.22 -43.98 31.50
C THR A 645 24.67 -43.38 32.82
N TYR A 646 25.27 -44.20 33.67
CA TYR A 646 25.86 -43.76 34.94
C TYR A 646 27.09 -44.61 35.25
N MET A 647 28.23 -43.96 35.48
CA MET A 647 29.54 -44.61 35.62
C MET A 647 29.98 -44.82 37.09
N GLY A 648 29.17 -44.45 38.07
CA GLY A 648 29.49 -44.59 39.50
C GLY A 648 29.06 -45.92 40.12
N SER A 649 29.54 -46.20 41.33
CA SER A 649 29.26 -47.46 42.06
C SER A 649 28.18 -47.32 43.15
N GLU A 650 27.50 -46.19 43.20
CA GLU A 650 26.54 -45.86 44.25
C GLU A 650 25.14 -46.40 43.93
N THR A 651 24.31 -46.55 44.96
CA THR A 651 22.93 -47.01 44.78
C THR A 651 22.06 -45.89 44.26
N LEU A 652 21.46 -46.09 43.08
CA LEU A 652 20.51 -45.17 42.45
C LEU A 652 19.10 -45.38 43.03
N SER A 653 18.38 -44.28 43.23
CA SER A 653 16.94 -44.29 43.53
C SER A 653 16.24 -43.13 42.82
N THR A 654 14.92 -43.21 42.63
CA THR A 654 14.13 -42.20 41.92
C THR A 654 12.91 -41.78 42.74
N ASN A 655 12.41 -40.56 42.55
CA ASN A 655 11.14 -40.11 43.10
C ASN A 655 9.92 -40.67 42.34
N SER A 656 10.10 -41.11 41.08
CA SER A 656 9.05 -41.64 40.20
C SER A 656 9.52 -42.84 39.37
N GLY A 657 8.68 -43.87 39.26
CA GLY A 657 8.99 -45.13 38.58
C GLY A 657 10.01 -46.03 39.31
N VAL A 658 10.53 -47.03 38.58
CA VAL A 658 11.51 -48.01 39.06
C VAL A 658 12.74 -48.00 38.17
N ILE A 659 13.93 -47.87 38.79
CA ILE A 659 15.21 -47.97 38.09
C ILE A 659 15.56 -49.44 37.85
N THR A 660 15.77 -49.80 36.59
CA THR A 660 16.25 -51.12 36.15
C THR A 660 17.66 -50.97 35.57
N ASN A 661 18.61 -51.76 36.06
CA ASN A 661 19.95 -51.84 35.46
C ASN A 661 19.92 -52.83 34.28
N ASN A 662 20.25 -52.36 33.08
CA ASN A 662 20.16 -53.14 31.84
C ASN A 662 21.37 -54.07 31.63
N GLY A 663 22.41 -53.95 32.46
CA GLY A 663 23.56 -54.86 32.50
C GLY A 663 24.69 -54.52 31.53
N ASP A 664 24.57 -53.43 30.79
CA ASP A 664 25.52 -52.93 29.79
C ASP A 664 26.12 -51.55 30.16
N GLY A 665 25.83 -51.05 31.37
CA GLY A 665 26.22 -49.71 31.83
C GLY A 665 25.10 -48.66 31.69
N THR A 666 23.94 -49.05 31.17
CA THR A 666 22.74 -48.21 31.11
C THR A 666 21.70 -48.61 32.17
N TYR A 667 20.86 -47.64 32.51
CA TYR A 667 19.80 -47.76 33.50
C TYR A 667 18.53 -47.14 32.93
N THR A 668 17.38 -47.80 33.12
CA THR A 668 16.08 -47.28 32.66
C THR A 668 15.18 -47.01 33.87
N VAL A 669 14.65 -45.80 33.98
CA VAL A 669 13.51 -45.49 34.84
C VAL A 669 12.23 -45.71 34.05
N SER A 670 11.30 -46.47 34.57
CA SER A 670 9.97 -46.64 33.98
C SER A 670 8.93 -46.94 35.07
N ASP A 671 7.67 -46.57 34.86
CA ASP A 671 6.59 -46.90 35.78
C ASP A 671 5.54 -47.84 35.15
N ASN A 672 5.99 -48.99 34.64
CA ASN A 672 5.12 -50.01 34.02
C ASN A 672 4.20 -49.49 32.89
N GLY A 673 4.60 -48.40 32.21
CA GLY A 673 3.81 -47.75 31.15
C GLY A 673 2.93 -46.59 31.62
N GLU A 674 2.95 -46.24 32.91
CA GLU A 674 2.38 -44.98 33.42
C GLU A 674 3.38 -43.82 33.28
N LYS A 675 2.85 -42.59 33.23
CA LYS A 675 3.63 -41.35 33.06
C LYS A 675 4.53 -41.11 34.29
N LEU A 676 5.81 -40.85 34.06
CA LEU A 676 6.77 -40.45 35.07
C LEU A 676 6.45 -39.03 35.58
N ASP A 677 6.96 -38.69 36.76
CA ASP A 677 6.72 -37.37 37.37
C ASP A 677 7.38 -36.27 36.53
N GLY A 678 6.70 -35.12 36.42
CA GLY A 678 7.17 -33.97 35.65
C GLY A 678 8.56 -33.50 36.07
N ASN A 679 8.90 -33.63 37.36
CA ASN A 679 10.25 -33.42 37.87
C ASN A 679 10.85 -34.76 38.28
N LEU A 680 11.36 -35.53 37.32
CA LEU A 680 11.95 -36.84 37.60
C LEU A 680 13.31 -36.65 38.29
N GLU A 681 13.42 -37.06 39.54
CA GLU A 681 14.64 -36.94 40.33
C GLU A 681 15.36 -38.29 40.42
N ILE A 682 16.61 -38.36 39.98
CA ILE A 682 17.49 -39.52 40.18
C ILE A 682 18.52 -39.18 41.26
N TYR A 683 18.41 -39.84 42.41
CA TYR A 683 19.32 -39.65 43.53
C TYR A 683 20.57 -40.53 43.38
N VAL A 684 21.72 -39.88 43.42
CA VAL A 684 23.06 -40.48 43.25
C VAL A 684 23.97 -40.04 44.40
N GLY A 685 24.14 -40.89 45.42
CA GLY A 685 25.17 -40.69 46.46
C GLY A 685 25.13 -39.41 47.28
N GLY A 686 24.03 -38.66 47.24
CA GLY A 686 23.90 -37.34 47.89
C GLY A 686 23.68 -36.18 46.91
N ASN A 687 23.81 -36.40 45.61
CA ASN A 687 23.41 -35.48 44.54
C ASN A 687 22.08 -35.92 43.92
N THR A 688 21.34 -34.97 43.36
CA THR A 688 20.07 -35.21 42.66
C THR A 688 20.22 -34.75 41.22
N ALA A 689 19.96 -35.64 40.27
CA ALA A 689 19.77 -35.29 38.86
C ALA A 689 18.28 -35.04 38.65
N GLU A 690 17.89 -33.80 38.43
CA GLU A 690 16.50 -33.41 38.17
C GLU A 690 16.28 -33.34 36.66
N ILE A 691 15.37 -34.15 36.14
CA ILE A 691 15.06 -34.28 34.72
C ILE A 691 13.61 -33.86 34.54
N HIS A 692 13.38 -32.77 33.82
CA HIS A 692 12.03 -32.32 33.52
C HIS A 692 11.41 -33.20 32.43
N THR A 693 10.34 -33.95 32.76
CA THR A 693 9.67 -34.87 31.83
C THR A 693 8.39 -34.28 31.22
N SER A 694 8.11 -32.99 31.46
CA SER A 694 7.04 -32.21 30.84
C SER A 694 7.56 -31.46 29.59
N CYS A 695 7.09 -31.91 28.44
CA CYS A 695 7.43 -31.56 27.05
C CYS A 695 7.78 -30.10 26.72
N SER A 696 8.98 -29.90 26.18
CA SER A 696 9.29 -29.07 24.99
C SER A 696 10.77 -29.17 24.54
N GLN A 697 11.65 -29.82 25.31
CA GLN A 697 13.05 -30.05 24.92
C GLN A 697 13.38 -31.55 24.80
N ASP A 698 14.16 -31.92 23.75
CA ASP A 698 14.74 -33.26 23.67
C ASP A 698 15.86 -33.39 24.70
N ILE A 699 15.70 -34.32 25.62
CA ILE A 699 16.66 -34.57 26.71
C ILE A 699 17.72 -35.61 26.33
N VAL A 700 17.67 -36.20 25.14
CA VAL A 700 18.65 -37.21 24.70
C VAL A 700 20.01 -36.56 24.43
N GLY A 701 21.05 -37.05 25.11
CA GLY A 701 22.41 -36.52 25.05
C GLY A 701 22.78 -35.62 26.24
N VAL A 702 21.80 -35.14 27.01
CA VAL A 702 22.02 -34.20 28.11
C VAL A 702 22.52 -34.92 29.37
N ASN A 703 23.49 -34.31 30.08
CA ASN A 703 24.03 -34.82 31.35
C ASN A 703 23.49 -34.04 32.55
N PHE A 704 22.83 -34.74 33.48
CA PHE A 704 22.31 -34.19 34.73
C PHE A 704 23.07 -34.81 35.91
N ALA A 705 23.90 -34.02 36.59
CA ALA A 705 24.64 -34.44 37.79
C ALA A 705 25.35 -35.81 37.67
N GLY A 706 25.97 -36.10 36.50
CA GLY A 706 26.70 -37.34 36.23
C GLY A 706 25.86 -38.48 35.63
N VAL A 707 24.61 -38.20 35.25
CA VAL A 707 23.69 -39.09 34.55
C VAL A 707 23.44 -38.56 33.14
N THR A 708 23.87 -39.26 32.08
CA THR A 708 23.60 -38.85 30.68
C THR A 708 22.41 -39.61 30.14
N VAL A 709 21.34 -38.92 29.74
CA VAL A 709 20.18 -39.53 29.09
C VAL A 709 20.56 -39.92 27.67
N ILE A 710 20.25 -41.16 27.27
CA ILE A 710 20.60 -41.71 25.95
C ILE A 710 19.38 -42.19 25.16
N ALA A 711 18.24 -42.31 25.83
CA ALA A 711 16.96 -42.57 25.19
C ALA A 711 15.80 -42.21 26.12
N HIS A 712 14.63 -41.94 25.56
CA HIS A 712 13.38 -41.91 26.32
C HIS A 712 12.22 -42.46 25.49
N THR A 713 11.08 -42.68 26.13
CA THR A 713 9.84 -43.10 25.48
C THR A 713 8.70 -42.28 26.02
N ASP A 714 7.96 -41.64 25.13
CA ASP A 714 6.82 -40.79 25.48
C ASP A 714 5.56 -41.60 25.83
N THR A 715 4.51 -40.92 26.27
CA THR A 715 3.19 -41.52 26.58
C THR A 715 2.47 -42.17 25.40
N GLU A 716 2.93 -41.94 24.18
CA GLU A 716 2.39 -42.52 22.94
C GLU A 716 3.18 -43.76 22.48
N GLY A 717 4.33 -44.02 23.10
CA GLY A 717 5.19 -45.17 22.86
C GLY A 717 6.31 -44.91 21.84
N ASN A 718 6.51 -43.65 21.42
CA ASN A 718 7.60 -43.29 20.52
C ASN A 718 8.92 -43.26 21.29
N MET A 719 9.97 -43.86 20.73
CA MET A 719 11.28 -43.96 21.36
C MET A 719 12.28 -43.08 20.62
N THR A 720 12.90 -42.15 21.33
CA THR A 720 14.02 -41.34 20.84
C THR A 720 15.31 -41.90 21.41
N THR A 721 16.35 -42.10 20.59
CA THR A 721 17.65 -42.66 20.99
C THR A 721 18.79 -41.88 20.38
N LEU A 722 19.91 -41.76 21.10
CA LEU A 722 21.16 -41.18 20.57
C LEU A 722 21.74 -42.12 19.49
N ASP A 723 21.56 -41.78 18.20
CA ASP A 723 21.87 -42.68 17.09
C ASP A 723 23.37 -42.77 16.80
N GLY A 724 23.93 -43.98 16.95
CA GLY A 724 25.32 -44.31 16.68
C GLY A 724 25.40 -45.24 15.48
N CYS A 725 26.00 -44.77 14.39
CA CYS A 725 26.06 -45.43 13.09
C CYS A 725 26.55 -46.89 13.14
N PHE A 726 25.74 -47.86 12.67
CA PHE A 726 26.19 -49.09 12.00
C PHE A 726 25.09 -49.71 11.10
N GLN A 727 25.33 -49.60 9.78
CA GLN A 727 24.82 -50.40 8.64
C GLN A 727 23.53 -49.96 7.89
N ALA A 728 23.79 -49.48 6.67
CA ALA A 728 22.95 -49.16 5.50
C ALA A 728 22.11 -50.32 4.90
N PRO A 729 21.40 -50.18 3.74
CA PRO A 729 20.78 -49.00 3.08
C PRO A 729 19.34 -49.26 2.51
N VAL A 730 18.49 -48.22 2.40
CA VAL A 730 17.54 -48.01 1.26
C VAL A 730 17.10 -46.53 1.21
N PRO A 731 16.59 -45.98 0.08
CA PRO A 731 17.26 -44.94 -0.69
C PRO A 731 16.49 -43.61 -0.73
N ASP A 732 17.21 -42.50 -0.55
CA ASP A 732 16.67 -41.17 -0.84
C ASP A 732 16.63 -40.91 -2.34
N CYS A 733 15.53 -40.30 -2.76
CA CYS A 733 15.32 -39.81 -4.11
C CYS A 733 15.55 -38.29 -4.11
N GLY A 734 16.50 -37.82 -4.94
CA GLY A 734 16.19 -36.68 -5.80
C GLY A 734 16.94 -35.36 -5.63
N CYS A 735 18.26 -35.36 -5.45
CA CYS A 735 19.14 -34.34 -6.04
C CYS A 735 20.46 -35.03 -6.43
N GLU A 736 20.62 -35.37 -7.71
CA GLU A 736 21.84 -36.03 -8.24
C GLU A 736 22.92 -34.98 -8.62
N GLY A 737 23.20 -34.02 -7.73
CA GLY A 737 24.25 -33.02 -7.95
C GLY A 737 24.99 -32.64 -6.66
N GLY A 738 26.29 -32.48 -6.75
CA GLY A 738 27.17 -32.11 -5.64
C GLY A 738 28.49 -31.54 -6.15
N ILE A 739 29.15 -30.71 -5.34
CA ILE A 739 30.46 -30.12 -5.66
C ILE A 739 31.55 -31.04 -5.11
N VAL A 740 32.54 -31.36 -5.94
CA VAL A 740 33.66 -32.27 -5.59
C VAL A 740 35.00 -31.56 -5.44
N GLU A 741 35.13 -30.37 -6.04
CA GLU A 741 36.35 -29.56 -6.04
C GLU A 741 35.97 -28.07 -6.03
N VAL A 742 36.61 -27.27 -5.16
CA VAL A 742 36.45 -25.80 -5.10
C VAL A 742 37.81 -25.14 -5.09
N SER A 743 38.03 -24.18 -5.98
CA SER A 743 39.24 -23.36 -6.07
C SER A 743 38.93 -21.91 -5.68
N PHE A 744 39.78 -21.33 -4.83
CA PHE A 744 39.62 -19.98 -4.30
C PHE A 744 40.96 -19.24 -4.22
N SER A 745 40.92 -17.91 -4.31
CA SER A 745 42.05 -17.03 -4.07
C SER A 745 42.16 -16.70 -2.59
N TYR A 746 43.39 -16.76 -2.05
CA TYR A 746 43.69 -16.39 -0.67
C TYR A 746 45.11 -15.80 -0.58
N GLY A 747 45.29 -14.74 0.22
CA GLY A 747 46.54 -13.97 0.27
C GLY A 747 47.66 -14.55 1.14
N GLY A 748 47.42 -15.66 1.84
CA GLY A 748 48.39 -16.30 2.75
C GLY A 748 49.12 -17.51 2.16
N GLU A 749 49.70 -18.35 3.01
CA GLU A 749 50.38 -19.60 2.60
C GLU A 749 49.51 -20.83 2.91
N LEU A 750 49.73 -21.95 2.21
CA LEU A 750 49.01 -23.22 2.43
C LEU A 750 48.99 -23.69 3.89
N SER A 751 50.01 -23.32 4.68
CA SER A 751 50.09 -23.64 6.11
C SER A 751 48.99 -23.01 6.96
N ASP A 752 48.34 -21.98 6.45
CA ASP A 752 47.34 -21.21 7.15
C ASP A 752 45.95 -21.83 7.01
N LEU A 753 45.76 -22.78 6.07
CA LEU A 753 44.46 -23.34 5.70
C LEU A 753 44.24 -24.73 6.34
N THR A 754 43.11 -24.88 7.03
CA THR A 754 42.61 -26.18 7.52
C THR A 754 41.10 -26.29 7.27
N THR A 755 40.55 -27.51 7.23
CA THR A 755 39.11 -27.74 7.04
C THR A 755 38.61 -28.78 8.04
N ASN A 756 37.33 -28.72 8.40
CA ASN A 756 36.66 -29.72 9.23
C ASN A 756 36.22 -30.97 8.42
N ASP A 757 36.31 -30.93 7.09
CA ASP A 757 35.96 -32.06 6.24
C ASP A 757 37.12 -33.07 6.21
N ASP A 758 36.94 -34.16 6.97
CA ASP A 758 37.89 -35.26 7.11
C ASP A 758 38.24 -35.94 5.77
N ASN A 759 37.45 -35.73 4.70
CA ASN A 759 37.66 -36.28 3.37
C ASN A 759 38.24 -35.28 2.37
N ALA A 760 38.57 -34.05 2.78
CA ALA A 760 39.09 -33.01 1.91
C ALA A 760 40.54 -32.61 2.25
N PHE A 761 41.25 -32.02 1.27
CA PHE A 761 42.60 -31.50 1.44
C PHE A 761 42.85 -30.29 0.55
N PHE A 762 43.74 -29.40 0.98
CA PHE A 762 44.15 -28.25 0.20
C PHE A 762 45.36 -28.53 -0.70
N THR A 763 45.32 -28.02 -1.92
CA THR A 763 46.43 -27.94 -2.87
C THR A 763 46.73 -26.48 -3.19
N ASP A 764 48.01 -26.09 -3.14
CA ASP A 764 48.48 -24.78 -3.60
C ASP A 764 48.80 -24.87 -5.11
N ASN A 765 48.11 -24.07 -5.92
CA ASN A 765 48.25 -24.06 -7.38
C ASN A 765 49.45 -23.21 -7.87
N GLY A 766 50.07 -22.43 -6.98
CA GLY A 766 51.28 -21.66 -7.26
C GLY A 766 51.08 -20.36 -8.04
N ASP A 767 49.82 -19.94 -8.23
CA ASP A 767 49.41 -18.70 -8.89
C ASP A 767 48.61 -17.75 -7.97
N GLY A 768 48.54 -18.07 -6.68
CA GLY A 768 47.74 -17.33 -5.69
C GLY A 768 46.37 -17.96 -5.40
N THR A 769 46.05 -19.07 -6.05
CA THR A 769 44.84 -19.87 -5.78
C THR A 769 45.14 -21.17 -5.03
N PHE A 770 44.17 -21.63 -4.26
CA PHE A 770 44.17 -22.88 -3.51
C PHE A 770 42.93 -23.69 -3.89
N THR A 771 43.11 -25.00 -4.02
CA THR A 771 42.02 -25.93 -4.35
C THR A 771 41.73 -26.84 -3.16
N LEU A 772 40.48 -26.90 -2.74
CA LEU A 772 39.95 -27.88 -1.79
C LEU A 772 39.38 -29.07 -2.57
N ASP A 773 40.03 -30.22 -2.42
CA ASP A 773 39.78 -31.44 -3.17
C ASP A 773 39.44 -32.60 -2.24
N THR A 774 38.60 -33.55 -2.68
CA THR A 774 38.36 -34.77 -1.89
C THR A 774 39.35 -35.90 -2.22
N TYR A 775 39.70 -36.74 -1.24
CA TYR A 775 40.67 -37.83 -1.45
C TYR A 775 40.21 -38.89 -2.48
N ASN A 776 38.91 -38.99 -2.74
CA ASN A 776 38.30 -40.06 -3.53
C ASN A 776 37.42 -39.58 -4.70
N GLY A 777 37.25 -38.26 -4.91
CA GLY A 777 36.31 -37.70 -5.88
C GLY A 777 34.84 -37.85 -5.47
N GLU A 778 34.58 -37.88 -4.15
CA GLU A 778 33.24 -37.87 -3.56
C GLU A 778 32.83 -36.42 -3.25
N LYS A 779 31.53 -36.18 -3.00
CA LYS A 779 30.97 -34.87 -2.65
C LYS A 779 31.62 -34.28 -1.40
N LEU A 780 31.90 -32.98 -1.40
CA LEU A 780 32.30 -32.22 -0.21
C LEU A 780 31.16 -32.22 0.81
N SER A 781 31.43 -32.45 2.10
CA SER A 781 30.40 -32.60 3.15
C SER A 781 30.13 -31.29 3.89
N ASN A 782 29.83 -30.24 3.13
CA ASN A 782 29.78 -28.85 3.61
C ASN A 782 31.03 -28.44 4.41
N PRO A 783 32.18 -28.27 3.75
CA PRO A 783 33.43 -28.00 4.44
C PRO A 783 33.49 -26.57 4.96
N ASP A 784 33.87 -26.41 6.23
CA ASP A 784 34.33 -25.14 6.79
C ASP A 784 35.79 -24.95 6.41
N ILE A 785 36.17 -23.74 6.02
CA ILE A 785 37.59 -23.37 5.87
C ILE A 785 38.01 -22.53 7.07
N PHE A 786 39.11 -22.93 7.70
CA PHE A 786 39.75 -22.15 8.76
C PHE A 786 41.04 -21.54 8.23
N VAL A 787 41.20 -20.23 8.46
CA VAL A 787 42.41 -19.48 8.19
C VAL A 787 43.10 -19.17 9.52
N ASN A 788 44.31 -19.72 9.73
CA ASN A 788 45.05 -19.64 10.98
C ASN A 788 44.26 -20.12 12.22
N GLY A 789 43.31 -21.03 12.01
CA GLY A 789 42.42 -21.56 13.06
C GLY A 789 41.19 -20.72 13.36
N VAL A 790 40.97 -19.62 12.63
CA VAL A 790 39.73 -18.81 12.66
C VAL A 790 38.83 -19.27 11.51
N ASP A 791 37.55 -19.49 11.78
CA ASP A 791 36.58 -19.85 10.75
C ASP A 791 36.44 -18.73 9.71
N ALA A 792 36.62 -19.09 8.44
CA ALA A 792 36.50 -18.20 7.30
C ALA A 792 35.17 -18.41 6.56
N GLY A 793 34.41 -19.46 6.85
CA GLY A 793 33.06 -19.71 6.33
C GLY A 793 32.84 -21.15 5.84
N GLU A 794 31.56 -21.56 5.84
CA GLU A 794 31.05 -22.86 5.37
C GLU A 794 30.72 -22.81 3.88
N PHE A 795 31.14 -23.84 3.12
CA PHE A 795 30.68 -24.03 1.73
C PHE A 795 29.53 -25.03 1.68
N HIS A 796 28.31 -24.59 1.36
CA HIS A 796 27.20 -25.51 1.13
C HIS A 796 27.38 -26.24 -0.21
N SER A 797 27.50 -27.57 -0.19
CA SER A 797 27.81 -28.37 -1.39
C SER A 797 26.56 -28.84 -2.17
N SER A 798 25.39 -28.24 -1.93
CA SER A 798 24.12 -28.58 -2.61
C SER A 798 23.95 -27.87 -3.96
N CYS A 799 23.29 -28.53 -4.92
CA CYS A 799 23.25 -28.16 -6.34
C CYS A 799 22.30 -26.99 -6.71
N SER A 800 22.17 -25.99 -5.84
CA SER A 800 21.38 -24.77 -6.13
C SER A 800 22.07 -23.46 -5.71
N GLN A 801 23.33 -23.48 -5.28
CA GLN A 801 24.10 -22.26 -5.00
C GLN A 801 25.14 -21.99 -6.08
N ASN A 802 25.18 -20.76 -6.57
CA ASN A 802 26.32 -20.24 -7.32
C ASN A 802 27.37 -19.77 -6.30
N LEU A 803 28.54 -20.41 -6.28
CA LEU A 803 29.61 -20.08 -5.33
C LEU A 803 30.56 -18.99 -5.85
N LEU A 804 30.46 -18.57 -7.12
CA LEU A 804 31.36 -17.58 -7.73
C LEU A 804 31.13 -16.17 -7.15
N GLU A 805 32.22 -15.41 -6.98
CA GLU A 805 32.24 -14.01 -6.48
C GLU A 805 31.82 -13.80 -5.02
N ASN A 806 31.47 -14.85 -4.28
CA ASN A 806 31.24 -14.76 -2.84
C ASN A 806 32.57 -14.48 -2.10
N VAL A 807 32.56 -13.42 -1.29
CA VAL A 807 33.66 -13.08 -0.37
C VAL A 807 33.35 -13.73 0.97
N TYR A 808 34.15 -14.72 1.33
CA TYR A 808 34.12 -15.36 2.64
C TYR A 808 35.08 -14.64 3.59
N GLY A 809 34.93 -14.86 4.89
CA GLY A 809 35.77 -14.26 5.91
C GLY A 809 37.26 -14.47 5.64
N GLN A 810 38.10 -13.61 6.20
CA GLN A 810 39.57 -13.70 6.06
C GLN A 810 40.11 -13.57 4.62
N GLY A 811 39.31 -13.04 3.69
CA GLY A 811 39.75 -12.69 2.33
C GLY A 811 39.80 -13.87 1.35
N ILE A 812 38.92 -14.85 1.53
CA ILE A 812 38.72 -15.98 0.61
C ILE A 812 37.72 -15.59 -0.48
N VAL A 813 38.08 -15.80 -1.75
CA VAL A 813 37.20 -15.55 -2.91
C VAL A 813 37.19 -16.78 -3.81
N VAL A 814 36.04 -17.39 -4.05
CA VAL A 814 35.91 -18.56 -4.95
C VAL A 814 36.06 -18.14 -6.40
N VAL A 815 36.95 -18.83 -7.14
CA VAL A 815 37.28 -18.53 -8.54
C VAL A 815 36.85 -19.62 -9.52
N GLU A 816 36.68 -20.86 -9.04
CA GLU A 816 36.30 -22.01 -9.85
C GLU A 816 35.75 -23.14 -8.97
N TYR A 817 34.78 -23.92 -9.45
CA TYR A 817 34.37 -25.17 -8.81
C TYR A 817 33.94 -26.23 -9.84
N VAL A 818 34.01 -27.50 -9.43
CA VAL A 818 33.70 -28.66 -10.26
C VAL A 818 32.59 -29.49 -9.61
N ASP A 819 31.57 -29.84 -10.39
CA ASP A 819 30.49 -30.73 -9.94
C ASP A 819 30.84 -32.23 -10.09
N GLU A 820 30.03 -33.11 -9.50
CA GLU A 820 30.14 -34.57 -9.57
C GLU A 820 30.10 -35.12 -11.02
N GLU A 821 29.58 -34.35 -11.98
CA GLU A 821 29.52 -34.71 -13.41
C GLU A 821 30.81 -34.33 -14.16
N GLY A 822 31.72 -33.62 -13.49
CA GLY A 822 32.99 -33.12 -14.02
C GLY A 822 32.84 -31.84 -14.83
N SER A 823 31.71 -31.14 -14.68
CA SER A 823 31.47 -29.83 -15.27
C SER A 823 32.20 -28.76 -14.46
N VAL A 824 33.07 -28.03 -15.14
CA VAL A 824 33.88 -26.96 -14.54
C VAL A 824 33.15 -25.63 -14.74
N THR A 825 32.93 -24.93 -13.63
CA THR A 825 32.43 -23.56 -13.61
C THR A 825 33.56 -22.67 -13.11
N SER A 826 34.19 -21.89 -14.00
CA SER A 826 35.40 -21.12 -13.69
C SER A 826 35.39 -19.70 -14.24
N ILE A 827 36.13 -18.81 -13.58
CA ILE A 827 36.52 -17.50 -14.11
C ILE A 827 37.82 -17.68 -14.91
N GLU A 828 37.79 -17.35 -16.20
CA GLU A 828 38.94 -17.54 -17.09
C GLU A 828 40.06 -16.53 -16.74
N THR A 829 41.18 -17.00 -16.17
CA THR A 829 42.32 -16.17 -15.77
C THR A 829 43.27 -15.86 -16.94
N CYS A 830 43.75 -14.62 -17.02
CA CYS A 830 44.97 -14.22 -17.73
C CYS A 830 45.98 -13.57 -16.75
N PRO A 831 47.29 -13.65 -17.00
CA PRO A 831 48.32 -13.77 -15.95
C PRO A 831 48.90 -12.45 -15.43
N PHE A 832 49.19 -12.46 -14.12
CA PHE A 832 49.92 -11.49 -13.28
C PHE A 832 50.88 -10.49 -13.98
N ASP A 833 50.51 -9.20 -13.91
CA ASP A 833 51.38 -8.13 -13.38
C ASP A 833 50.52 -6.89 -12.97
N GLN A 834 50.08 -6.90 -11.70
CA GLN A 834 49.74 -5.75 -10.83
C GLN A 834 48.43 -4.95 -11.13
N PRO A 835 47.75 -4.44 -10.07
CA PRO A 835 46.37 -4.85 -9.76
C PRO A 835 45.32 -3.72 -9.88
N GLY A 836 44.06 -4.13 -10.12
CA GLY A 836 42.85 -3.31 -9.93
C GLY A 836 42.18 -2.87 -11.23
N GLN A 837 41.19 -3.65 -11.68
CA GLN A 837 40.07 -3.23 -12.55
C GLN A 837 39.15 -4.46 -12.65
N ASP A 838 37.98 -4.50 -12.02
CA ASP A 838 36.79 -3.71 -12.36
C ASP A 838 36.55 -3.77 -13.87
N CYS A 839 35.53 -4.52 -14.32
CA CYS A 839 34.90 -4.18 -15.59
C CYS A 839 33.96 -2.98 -15.36
N GLU A 840 34.51 -1.92 -14.76
CA GLU A 840 34.10 -0.57 -15.13
C GLU A 840 34.25 -0.46 -16.65
N CYS A 841 33.33 0.24 -17.30
CA CYS A 841 33.64 0.68 -18.65
C CYS A 841 34.95 1.48 -18.56
N ASP A 842 35.87 1.31 -19.50
CA ASP A 842 37.14 2.08 -19.54
C ASP A 842 36.94 3.63 -19.56
N GLY A 843 35.69 4.11 -19.64
CA GLY A 843 35.31 5.53 -19.53
C GLY A 843 34.73 5.91 -18.17
N GLY A 844 35.57 6.15 -17.16
CA GLY A 844 35.16 6.85 -15.94
C GLY A 844 35.18 8.37 -16.09
N ILE A 845 34.43 9.12 -15.28
CA ILE A 845 34.48 10.59 -15.30
C ILE A 845 35.72 11.07 -14.53
N VAL A 846 36.59 11.83 -15.18
CA VAL A 846 37.86 12.33 -14.59
C VAL A 846 37.77 13.80 -14.15
N SER A 847 36.81 14.55 -14.69
CA SER A 847 36.52 15.91 -14.23
C SER A 847 35.07 16.30 -14.46
N ILE A 848 34.48 17.01 -13.50
CA ILE A 848 33.11 17.54 -13.54
C ILE A 848 33.18 19.05 -13.35
N THR A 849 32.49 19.80 -14.22
CA THR A 849 32.34 21.26 -14.10
C THR A 849 30.91 21.61 -13.73
N PHE A 850 30.76 22.47 -12.73
CA PHE A 850 29.48 22.86 -12.16
C PHE A 850 29.41 24.36 -11.88
N GLU A 851 28.19 24.91 -11.88
CA GLU A 851 27.90 26.27 -11.44
C GLU A 851 27.65 26.29 -9.92
N TYR A 852 28.19 27.30 -9.25
CA TYR A 852 27.92 27.57 -7.85
C TYR A 852 28.01 29.08 -7.58
N PRO A 853 27.03 29.71 -6.90
CA PRO A 853 27.01 31.17 -6.70
C PRO A 853 27.96 31.72 -5.63
N GLY A 854 28.70 30.86 -4.89
CA GLY A 854 29.62 31.25 -3.82
C GLY A 854 31.09 31.34 -4.25
N GLU A 855 32.03 31.24 -3.29
CA GLU A 855 33.48 31.33 -3.54
C GLU A 855 34.17 29.97 -3.28
N LEU A 856 35.36 29.74 -3.87
CA LEU A 856 36.08 28.46 -3.73
C LEU A 856 36.36 28.05 -2.28
N SER A 857 36.47 29.00 -1.35
CA SER A 857 36.69 28.72 0.08
C SER A 857 35.56 27.95 0.75
N ASP A 858 34.39 27.97 0.13
CA ASP A 858 33.17 27.41 0.67
C ASP A 858 32.99 25.95 0.22
N LEU A 859 33.79 25.48 -0.75
CA LEU A 859 33.69 24.16 -1.36
C LEU A 859 34.80 23.22 -0.88
N SER A 860 34.43 21.99 -0.55
CA SER A 860 35.38 20.88 -0.34
C SER A 860 34.75 19.56 -0.79
N SER A 861 35.58 18.53 -0.98
CA SER A 861 35.15 17.15 -1.24
C SER A 861 35.92 16.19 -0.35
N ASN A 862 35.33 15.02 -0.06
CA ASN A 862 36.00 13.93 0.65
C ASN A 862 36.88 13.06 -0.26
N ASP A 863 36.78 13.21 -1.59
CA ASP A 863 37.66 12.51 -2.52
C ASP A 863 39.09 13.04 -2.38
N SER A 864 39.93 12.22 -1.73
CA SER A 864 41.30 12.58 -1.38
C SER A 864 42.23 12.75 -2.58
N ASP A 865 41.83 12.26 -3.77
CA ASP A 865 42.58 12.45 -5.01
C ASP A 865 41.99 13.55 -5.91
N ALA A 866 40.90 14.21 -5.54
CA ALA A 866 40.31 15.28 -6.36
C ALA A 866 40.79 16.69 -5.94
N THR A 867 40.71 17.66 -6.86
CA THR A 867 40.93 19.08 -6.54
C THR A 867 39.91 19.97 -7.23
N ILE A 868 39.31 20.86 -6.45
CA ILE A 868 38.35 21.86 -6.92
C ILE A 868 39.10 23.13 -7.33
N THR A 869 38.88 23.59 -8.55
CA THR A 869 39.46 24.82 -9.11
C THR A 869 38.36 25.78 -9.53
N ASP A 870 38.52 27.06 -9.20
CA ASP A 870 37.66 28.15 -9.69
C ASP A 870 38.09 28.57 -11.10
N ASN A 871 37.16 28.51 -12.06
CA ASN A 871 37.42 28.85 -13.46
C ASN A 871 37.33 30.37 -13.73
N GLY A 872 36.83 31.15 -12.77
CA GLY A 872 36.80 32.62 -12.82
C GLY A 872 35.63 33.23 -13.61
N ASP A 873 34.65 32.41 -13.99
CA ASP A 873 33.43 32.81 -14.71
C ASP A 873 32.13 32.44 -13.97
N GLY A 874 32.24 31.97 -12.72
CA GLY A 874 31.11 31.48 -11.92
C GLY A 874 30.96 29.96 -11.93
N THR A 875 31.85 29.25 -12.64
CA THR A 875 31.94 27.79 -12.63
C THR A 875 33.15 27.29 -11.85
N PHE A 876 33.04 26.07 -11.34
CA PHE A 876 34.08 25.36 -10.62
C PHE A 876 34.25 23.98 -11.25
N THR A 877 35.48 23.47 -11.27
CA THR A 877 35.78 22.13 -11.76
C THR A 877 36.41 21.31 -10.66
N ILE A 878 35.82 20.15 -10.36
CA ILE A 878 36.47 19.10 -9.59
C ILE A 878 37.11 18.11 -10.56
N ALA A 879 38.39 17.82 -10.39
CA ALA A 879 39.14 16.91 -11.26
C ALA A 879 40.04 16.01 -10.43
N SER A 880 40.20 14.75 -10.86
CA SER A 880 41.21 13.83 -10.31
C SER A 880 42.62 14.41 -10.53
N ASN A 881 43.50 14.23 -9.55
CA ASN A 881 44.87 14.70 -9.58
C ASN A 881 45.83 13.72 -10.28
N ASP A 882 45.52 12.43 -10.27
CA ASP A 882 46.32 11.39 -10.92
C ASP A 882 45.87 11.08 -12.37
N GLY A 883 44.68 11.54 -12.76
CA GLY A 883 44.09 11.34 -14.07
C GLY A 883 43.26 10.06 -14.21
N ASP A 884 43.01 9.36 -13.11
CA ASP A 884 42.04 8.27 -13.02
C ASP A 884 40.62 8.80 -12.72
N LYS A 885 39.63 7.88 -12.68
CA LYS A 885 38.22 8.22 -12.45
C LYS A 885 38.05 8.83 -11.04
N LEU A 886 37.15 9.80 -10.90
CA LEU A 886 36.72 10.32 -9.60
C LEU A 886 36.05 9.20 -8.76
N ASN A 887 36.36 9.11 -7.46
CA ASN A 887 35.85 8.04 -6.59
C ASN A 887 34.52 8.44 -5.94
N ASN A 888 33.52 8.71 -6.78
CA ASN A 888 32.21 9.25 -6.40
C ASN A 888 32.29 10.33 -5.29
N PRO A 889 32.78 11.54 -5.61
CA PRO A 889 33.06 12.55 -4.60
C PRO A 889 31.78 13.05 -3.91
N ASP A 890 31.76 13.03 -2.57
CA ASP A 890 30.80 13.80 -1.79
C ASP A 890 31.21 15.27 -1.81
N MET A 891 30.21 16.14 -2.00
CA MET A 891 30.39 17.58 -2.09
C MET A 891 29.97 18.24 -0.77
N PHE A 892 30.81 19.15 -0.28
CA PHE A 892 30.53 19.92 0.94
C PHE A 892 30.50 21.41 0.64
N ILE A 893 29.49 22.10 1.17
CA ILE A 893 29.38 23.55 1.18
C ILE A 893 29.49 24.05 2.62
N ASN A 894 30.51 24.84 2.94
CA ASN A 894 30.83 25.31 4.29
C ASN A 894 30.97 24.19 5.35
N GLY A 895 31.38 23.00 4.92
CA GLY A 895 31.51 21.82 5.78
C GLY A 895 30.21 21.04 6.02
N THR A 896 29.12 21.40 5.35
CA THR A 896 27.88 20.62 5.30
C THR A 896 27.84 19.82 4.01
N ASP A 897 27.57 18.52 4.12
CA ASP A 897 27.40 17.60 2.98
C ASP A 897 26.16 18.00 2.17
N VAL A 898 26.29 18.07 0.85
CA VAL A 898 25.21 18.39 -0.10
C VAL A 898 24.91 17.26 -1.09
N GLY A 899 25.60 16.12 -0.97
CA GLY A 899 25.35 14.91 -1.74
C GLY A 899 26.56 14.38 -2.54
N GLU A 900 26.44 13.13 -2.97
CA GLU A 900 27.42 12.37 -3.74
C GLU A 900 27.26 12.61 -5.26
N LEU A 901 28.38 12.69 -5.98
CA LEU A 901 28.39 12.68 -7.45
C LEU A 901 28.86 11.31 -7.95
N HIS A 902 27.94 10.47 -8.44
CA HIS A 902 28.28 9.16 -8.99
C HIS A 902 29.08 9.31 -10.30
N ALA A 903 30.38 9.01 -10.27
CA ALA A 903 31.29 9.25 -11.41
C ALA A 903 31.35 8.06 -12.39
N SER A 904 30.29 7.27 -12.48
CA SER A 904 30.22 6.05 -13.30
C SER A 904 29.90 6.34 -14.78
N CYS A 905 30.32 5.44 -15.66
CA CYS A 905 30.18 5.49 -17.12
C CYS A 905 28.73 5.42 -17.63
N SER A 906 27.78 5.00 -16.78
CA SER A 906 26.37 4.85 -17.12
C SER A 906 25.52 6.07 -16.72
N ASP A 907 26.06 6.98 -15.91
CA ASP A 907 25.31 8.09 -15.34
C ASP A 907 25.50 9.37 -16.15
N ASN A 908 24.41 9.90 -16.69
CA ASN A 908 24.42 11.23 -17.29
C ASN A 908 24.31 12.29 -16.18
N LEU A 909 25.44 12.89 -15.83
CA LEU A 909 25.50 13.92 -14.77
C LEU A 909 25.06 15.32 -15.23
N LEU A 910 24.73 15.54 -16.52
CA LEU A 910 24.36 16.87 -17.01
C LEU A 910 23.02 17.33 -16.41
N GLY A 911 23.03 18.47 -15.70
CA GLY A 911 21.84 19.05 -15.07
C GLY A 911 21.53 18.53 -13.67
N VAL A 912 22.37 17.64 -13.10
CA VAL A 912 22.25 17.21 -11.70
C VAL A 912 22.40 18.42 -10.77
N VAL A 913 21.52 18.51 -9.76
CA VAL A 913 21.49 19.59 -8.76
C VAL A 913 21.74 19.02 -7.37
N LEU A 914 22.80 19.45 -6.70
CA LEU A 914 23.18 19.07 -5.32
C LEU A 914 23.26 20.33 -4.45
N GLY A 915 22.19 20.61 -3.70
CA GLY A 915 22.04 21.88 -3.00
C GLY A 915 22.06 23.07 -3.97
N ASP A 916 23.05 23.96 -3.83
CA ASP A 916 23.26 25.13 -4.69
C ASP A 916 24.22 24.86 -5.88
N ILE A 917 24.65 23.61 -6.07
CA ILE A 917 25.55 23.19 -7.16
C ILE A 917 24.74 22.65 -8.33
N THR A 918 25.07 23.02 -9.57
CA THR A 918 24.47 22.48 -10.80
C THR A 918 25.54 22.03 -11.79
N VAL A 919 25.53 20.76 -12.19
CA VAL A 919 26.51 20.18 -13.13
C VAL A 919 26.21 20.61 -14.57
N ILE A 920 27.20 21.15 -15.28
CA ILE A 920 27.04 21.73 -16.64
C ILE A 920 27.90 21.06 -17.71
N SER A 921 28.99 20.40 -17.33
CA SER A 921 29.79 19.55 -18.21
C SER A 921 30.63 18.54 -17.44
N TYR A 922 31.08 17.50 -18.12
CA TYR A 922 32.08 16.56 -17.58
C TYR A 922 32.99 16.03 -18.69
N ILE A 923 34.15 15.50 -18.29
CA ILE A 923 35.14 14.89 -19.18
C ILE A 923 35.36 13.45 -18.73
N ASP A 924 35.24 12.51 -19.67
CA ASP A 924 35.56 11.10 -19.45
C ASP A 924 37.07 10.81 -19.54
N LYS A 925 37.48 9.60 -19.12
CA LYS A 925 38.86 9.12 -19.14
C LYS A 925 39.48 9.05 -20.55
N GLU A 926 38.66 9.01 -21.60
CA GLU A 926 39.09 9.05 -23.00
C GLU A 926 39.30 10.49 -23.51
N GLY A 927 38.93 11.50 -22.72
CA GLY A 927 39.01 12.93 -23.05
C GLY A 927 37.80 13.46 -23.81
N GLY A 928 36.70 12.71 -23.83
CA GLY A 928 35.40 13.14 -24.34
C GLY A 928 34.76 14.17 -23.41
N GLU A 929 34.63 15.40 -23.89
CA GLU A 929 33.94 16.47 -23.16
C GLU A 929 32.47 16.48 -23.58
N LEU A 930 31.59 16.17 -22.63
CA LEU A 930 30.15 16.34 -22.76
C LEU A 930 29.77 17.62 -22.04
N SER A 931 29.36 18.62 -22.80
CA SER A 931 28.89 19.90 -22.28
C SER A 931 27.50 20.20 -22.82
N ILE A 932 26.75 21.03 -22.10
CA ILE A 932 25.44 21.49 -22.55
C ILE A 932 25.49 22.30 -23.87
N GLU A 933 26.70 22.71 -24.33
CA GLU A 933 26.91 23.51 -25.54
C GLU A 933 27.57 22.78 -26.73
N THR A 934 28.13 21.56 -26.58
CA THR A 934 28.82 20.87 -27.69
C THR A 934 28.48 19.39 -27.79
N CYS A 935 27.68 19.03 -28.79
CA CYS A 935 27.56 17.64 -29.25
C CYS A 935 27.52 17.59 -30.78
N PRO A 936 28.66 17.28 -31.47
CA PRO A 936 28.62 16.90 -32.88
C PRO A 936 29.24 15.51 -33.16
N VAL A 937 28.52 14.72 -33.99
CA VAL A 937 28.91 13.53 -34.81
C VAL A 937 29.47 12.30 -34.07
N GLU A 938 28.97 11.05 -34.17
CA GLU A 938 28.01 10.39 -35.06
C GLU A 938 27.73 8.98 -34.46
N CYS A 939 26.58 8.77 -33.82
CA CYS A 939 25.98 7.45 -33.64
C CYS A 939 24.65 7.47 -34.38
N GLU A 940 24.64 7.00 -35.63
CA GLU A 940 23.42 6.91 -36.45
C GLU A 940 22.47 5.86 -35.87
N CYS A 941 21.41 6.31 -35.17
CA CYS A 941 20.23 5.49 -34.99
C CYS A 941 19.61 5.19 -36.36
N SER A 942 19.35 3.91 -36.64
CA SER A 942 18.83 3.42 -37.92
C SER A 942 17.39 3.87 -38.23
N GLY A 943 16.70 4.53 -37.29
CA GLY A 943 15.39 5.12 -37.50
C GLY A 943 15.44 6.64 -37.71
N GLY A 944 14.53 7.14 -38.53
CA GLY A 944 14.10 8.55 -38.52
C GLY A 944 13.09 8.80 -39.62
N LEU A 945 12.65 10.04 -39.78
CA LEU A 945 11.36 10.32 -40.42
C LEU A 945 11.47 10.60 -41.92
N LEU A 946 10.54 10.08 -42.72
CA LEU A 946 10.39 10.38 -44.15
C LEU A 946 9.42 11.54 -44.40
N GLU A 947 8.45 11.71 -43.51
CA GLU A 947 7.38 12.70 -43.63
C GLU A 947 6.94 13.17 -42.25
N VAL A 948 6.63 14.46 -42.10
CA VAL A 948 6.06 15.03 -40.86
C VAL A 948 4.92 15.97 -41.23
N THR A 949 3.72 15.71 -40.71
CA THR A 949 2.54 16.55 -40.83
C THR A 949 2.27 17.27 -39.51
N PHE A 950 2.05 18.57 -39.57
CA PHE A 950 1.88 19.43 -38.40
C PHE A 950 0.75 20.44 -38.58
N ALA A 951 0.11 20.82 -37.47
CA ALA A 951 -0.85 21.93 -37.42
C ALA A 951 -0.13 23.26 -37.18
N TYR A 952 -0.57 24.32 -37.87
CA TYR A 952 -0.07 25.68 -37.67
C TYR A 952 -1.15 26.70 -38.06
N ASP A 953 -1.54 27.57 -37.14
CA ASP A 953 -2.64 28.54 -37.32
C ASP A 953 -2.17 29.99 -37.60
N GLY A 954 -0.85 30.21 -37.69
CA GLY A 954 -0.27 31.52 -37.93
C GLY A 954 -0.33 32.00 -39.38
N ALA A 955 -0.03 33.29 -39.61
CA ALA A 955 -0.17 33.91 -40.92
C ALA A 955 1.05 33.70 -41.83
N GLY A 956 0.88 32.96 -42.93
CA GLY A 956 1.92 32.69 -43.93
C GLY A 956 2.19 31.20 -44.08
N VAL A 957 2.75 30.77 -45.21
CA VAL A 957 3.07 29.35 -45.43
C VAL A 957 4.43 29.04 -44.78
N PRO A 958 4.52 28.06 -43.86
CA PRO A 958 5.78 27.64 -43.26
C PRO A 958 6.80 27.14 -44.30
N THR A 959 8.08 27.24 -43.98
CA THR A 959 9.18 26.70 -44.82
C THR A 959 10.07 25.80 -43.99
N SER A 960 10.61 24.73 -44.58
CA SER A 960 11.52 23.82 -43.89
C SER A 960 12.95 23.83 -44.48
N ASN A 961 13.94 23.50 -43.65
CA ASN A 961 15.32 23.23 -44.08
C ASN A 961 15.48 21.87 -44.79
N SER A 962 14.50 20.97 -44.65
CA SER A 962 14.48 19.63 -45.27
C SER A 962 13.15 19.36 -45.97
N GLY A 963 13.20 18.78 -47.17
CA GLY A 963 12.00 18.50 -47.96
C GLY A 963 11.19 19.73 -48.40
N SER A 964 9.99 19.47 -48.93
CA SER A 964 9.05 20.50 -49.35
C SER A 964 7.83 20.54 -48.44
N VAL A 965 7.41 21.76 -48.05
CA VAL A 965 6.20 21.98 -47.24
C VAL A 965 4.99 22.12 -48.16
N THR A 966 3.96 21.30 -47.95
CA THR A 966 2.68 21.35 -48.66
C THR A 966 1.57 21.76 -47.70
N ASP A 967 0.74 22.72 -48.08
CA ASP A 967 -0.46 23.15 -47.33
C ASP A 967 -1.64 22.24 -47.68
N ASN A 968 -2.20 21.55 -46.67
CA ASN A 968 -3.29 20.60 -46.84
C ASN A 968 -4.68 21.28 -46.91
N ASN A 969 -4.75 22.61 -46.72
CA ASN A 969 -5.96 23.45 -46.75
C ASN A 969 -7.01 23.16 -45.66
N ASP A 970 -6.59 22.53 -44.57
CA ASP A 970 -7.41 22.22 -43.39
C ASP A 970 -6.79 22.75 -42.08
N GLY A 971 -5.72 23.56 -42.18
CA GLY A 971 -4.96 24.05 -41.03
C GLY A 971 -3.69 23.25 -40.73
N THR A 972 -3.41 22.21 -41.54
CA THR A 972 -2.23 21.36 -41.41
C THR A 972 -1.29 21.50 -42.61
N TYR A 973 -0.01 21.18 -42.39
CA TYR A 973 1.06 21.25 -43.38
C TYR A 973 1.94 20.02 -43.28
N THR A 974 2.39 19.50 -44.42
CA THR A 974 3.22 18.29 -44.48
C THR A 974 4.59 18.61 -45.06
N VAL A 975 5.65 18.23 -44.34
CA VAL A 975 7.04 18.23 -44.80
C VAL A 975 7.36 16.85 -45.35
N TYR A 976 7.73 16.80 -46.63
CA TYR A 976 8.07 15.56 -47.31
C TYR A 976 9.22 15.77 -48.28
N ASP A 977 10.20 14.86 -48.29
CA ASP A 977 11.35 14.89 -49.21
C ASP A 977 11.39 13.71 -50.18
N ASN A 978 10.29 13.46 -50.91
CA ASN A 978 10.23 12.45 -51.99
C ASN A 978 10.67 11.04 -51.57
N GLY A 979 10.49 10.68 -50.30
CA GLY A 979 10.85 9.39 -49.72
C GLY A 979 12.32 9.28 -49.29
N VAL A 980 13.03 10.40 -49.21
CA VAL A 980 14.33 10.52 -48.53
C VAL A 980 14.07 10.91 -47.07
N LYS A 981 14.92 10.39 -46.15
CA LYS A 981 14.89 10.74 -44.72
C LYS A 981 15.08 12.25 -44.55
N LEU A 982 14.21 12.87 -43.75
CA LEU A 982 14.32 14.26 -43.34
C LEU A 982 15.57 14.47 -42.50
N GLU A 983 16.05 15.72 -42.45
CA GLU A 983 17.23 16.08 -41.65
C GLU A 983 17.00 15.78 -40.17
N LYS A 984 18.09 15.41 -39.48
CA LYS A 984 18.08 15.08 -38.04
C LYS A 984 17.50 16.25 -37.22
N ASP A 985 17.92 17.47 -37.52
CA ASP A 985 17.39 18.70 -36.94
C ASP A 985 16.46 19.37 -37.96
N LEU A 986 15.21 18.91 -38.01
CA LEU A 986 14.21 19.43 -38.93
C LEU A 986 13.75 20.81 -38.46
N GLU A 987 14.22 21.85 -39.14
CA GLU A 987 13.80 23.23 -38.87
C GLU A 987 12.56 23.57 -39.70
N ILE A 988 11.51 24.06 -39.04
CA ILE A 988 10.32 24.64 -39.66
C ILE A 988 10.23 26.10 -39.24
N THR A 989 10.49 26.99 -40.20
CA THR A 989 10.37 28.44 -40.00
C THR A 989 8.94 28.89 -40.29
N THR A 990 8.31 29.51 -39.30
CA THR A 990 6.98 30.11 -39.41
C THR A 990 7.04 31.63 -39.18
N ALA A 991 5.91 32.33 -39.30
CA ALA A 991 5.84 33.76 -38.96
C ALA A 991 5.95 34.03 -37.45
N LEU A 992 5.81 33.00 -36.60
CA LEU A 992 5.86 33.10 -35.15
C LEU A 992 7.23 32.72 -34.56
N GLY A 993 8.09 32.06 -35.34
CA GLY A 993 9.41 31.61 -34.90
C GLY A 993 9.88 30.40 -35.68
N MET A 994 11.03 29.85 -35.30
CA MET A 994 11.56 28.60 -35.86
C MET A 994 11.27 27.47 -34.86
N ALA A 995 10.68 26.39 -35.36
CA ALA A 995 10.58 25.10 -34.68
C ALA A 995 11.77 24.25 -35.12
N GLU A 996 12.45 23.61 -34.19
CA GLU A 996 13.49 22.64 -34.48
C GLU A 996 13.03 21.30 -33.90
N ILE A 997 12.89 20.30 -34.77
CA ILE A 997 12.33 18.99 -34.45
C ILE A 997 13.41 17.94 -34.68
N HIS A 998 13.77 17.23 -33.62
CA HIS A 998 14.79 16.20 -33.68
C HIS A 998 14.17 14.89 -34.20
N THR A 999 14.53 14.44 -35.40
CA THR A 999 13.87 13.34 -36.12
C THR A 999 14.48 11.95 -35.86
N SER A 1000 15.33 11.80 -34.81
CA SER A 1000 15.92 10.52 -34.40
C SER A 1000 15.09 9.78 -33.33
N CYS A 1001 15.00 8.46 -33.47
CA CYS A 1001 14.04 7.57 -32.82
C CYS A 1001 14.32 7.22 -31.35
N SER A 1002 13.98 8.13 -30.43
CA SER A 1002 13.72 7.78 -29.02
C SER A 1002 12.81 8.77 -28.28
N GLN A 1003 12.13 9.67 -28.97
CA GLN A 1003 11.13 10.57 -28.36
C GLN A 1003 9.85 10.57 -29.18
N ASP A 1004 8.69 10.43 -28.52
CA ASP A 1004 7.40 10.62 -29.17
C ASP A 1004 7.19 12.11 -29.44
N ILE A 1005 7.11 12.48 -30.72
CA ILE A 1005 6.89 13.85 -31.15
C ILE A 1005 5.41 14.12 -31.47
N LEU A 1006 4.52 13.13 -31.41
CA LEU A 1006 3.11 13.31 -31.74
C LEU A 1006 2.36 14.10 -30.66
N GLY A 1007 1.61 15.11 -31.08
CA GLY A 1007 0.89 16.04 -30.19
C GLY A 1007 1.79 17.11 -29.56
N VAL A 1008 3.11 17.04 -29.72
CA VAL A 1008 4.05 18.01 -29.17
C VAL A 1008 4.02 19.31 -29.97
N THR A 1009 3.96 20.44 -29.27
CA THR A 1009 3.97 21.80 -29.86
C THR A 1009 5.33 22.48 -29.66
N PHE A 1010 6.01 22.78 -30.76
CA PHE A 1010 7.35 23.36 -30.80
C PHE A 1010 7.33 24.89 -30.90
N SER A 1011 8.48 25.52 -30.60
CA SER A 1011 8.69 26.96 -30.74
C SER A 1011 8.31 27.44 -32.14
N GLY A 1012 7.56 28.54 -32.26
CA GLY A 1012 7.00 28.98 -33.55
C GLY A 1012 5.61 28.41 -33.88
N GLY A 1013 4.97 27.70 -32.94
CA GLY A 1013 3.55 27.34 -32.98
C GLY A 1013 3.22 26.14 -33.86
N VAL A 1014 4.18 25.22 -34.01
CA VAL A 1014 4.06 24.02 -34.85
C VAL A 1014 3.73 22.83 -33.96
N THR A 1015 2.57 22.20 -34.15
CA THR A 1015 2.18 20.98 -33.43
C THR A 1015 2.26 19.80 -34.36
N VAL A 1016 3.11 18.81 -34.10
CA VAL A 1016 3.20 17.62 -34.95
C VAL A 1016 1.99 16.72 -34.70
N ILE A 1017 1.27 16.36 -35.75
CA ILE A 1017 0.02 15.59 -35.65
C ILE A 1017 0.11 14.25 -36.37
N GLU A 1018 1.07 14.09 -37.27
CA GLU A 1018 1.35 12.83 -37.94
C GLU A 1018 2.81 12.81 -38.41
N HIS A 1019 3.42 11.64 -38.45
CA HIS A 1019 4.71 11.44 -39.10
C HIS A 1019 4.80 10.05 -39.72
N VAL A 1020 5.72 9.88 -40.66
CA VAL A 1020 6.03 8.61 -41.31
C VAL A 1020 7.48 8.26 -41.05
N ASP A 1021 7.73 7.08 -40.49
CA ASP A 1021 9.09 6.61 -40.21
C ASP A 1021 9.81 6.12 -41.48
N SER A 1022 11.11 5.80 -41.35
CA SER A 1022 11.96 5.26 -42.42
C SER A 1022 11.51 3.90 -42.97
N ASN A 1023 10.63 3.19 -42.26
CA ASN A 1023 10.03 1.93 -42.70
C ASN A 1023 8.69 2.12 -43.43
N GLY A 1024 8.17 3.37 -43.48
CA GLY A 1024 6.90 3.72 -44.11
C GLY A 1024 5.69 3.56 -43.19
N SER A 1025 5.90 3.37 -41.89
CA SER A 1025 4.83 3.31 -40.89
C SER A 1025 4.32 4.73 -40.63
N VAL A 1026 3.00 4.92 -40.72
CA VAL A 1026 2.35 6.21 -40.45
C VAL A 1026 1.86 6.20 -39.01
N CYS A 1027 2.28 7.19 -38.23
CA CYS A 1027 1.79 7.44 -36.88
C CYS A 1027 1.08 8.79 -36.87
N SER A 1028 -0.20 8.83 -36.49
CA SER A 1028 -1.07 10.01 -36.61
C SER A 1028 -2.02 10.14 -35.42
N ILE A 1029 -2.29 11.35 -34.97
CA ILE A 1029 -3.44 11.67 -34.11
C ILE A 1029 -4.62 12.13 -34.97
N ASN A 1030 -5.76 11.45 -34.85
CA ASN A 1030 -7.03 11.89 -35.44
C ASN A 1030 -8.00 12.26 -34.33
N PHE A 1031 -8.57 13.47 -34.40
CA PHE A 1031 -9.62 13.93 -33.50
C PHE A 1031 -10.97 13.30 -33.86
N ASP A 1032 -11.08 11.99 -33.64
CA ASP A 1032 -12.31 11.22 -33.43
C ASP A 1032 -11.85 9.85 -32.87
N GLY A 1033 -12.25 9.51 -31.63
CA GLY A 1033 -11.59 8.51 -30.78
C GLY A 1033 -11.20 7.17 -31.44
N GLY A 1034 -9.93 6.77 -31.22
CA GLY A 1034 -9.37 5.44 -31.50
C GLY A 1034 -8.07 5.46 -32.33
N VAL A 1035 -6.98 4.91 -31.78
CA VAL A 1035 -5.74 4.59 -32.52
C VAL A 1035 -6.05 3.48 -33.54
N LYS A 1036 -5.72 3.68 -34.82
CA LYS A 1036 -5.69 2.59 -35.82
C LYS A 1036 -4.29 2.46 -36.41
N ARG A 1037 -3.62 1.33 -36.15
CA ARG A 1037 -2.58 0.82 -37.04
C ARG A 1037 -3.25 0.18 -38.26
N GLN A 1038 -3.05 0.71 -39.46
CA GLN A 1038 -3.58 0.11 -40.69
C GLN A 1038 -2.43 -0.54 -41.50
N GLY A 1039 -2.35 -1.87 -41.43
CA GLY A 1039 -1.46 -2.68 -42.28
C GLY A 1039 -1.92 -2.76 -43.74
N ALA A 1040 -0.97 -2.87 -44.66
CA ALA A 1040 -1.18 -2.80 -46.10
C ALA A 1040 -1.88 -4.04 -46.73
N GLY A 1041 -3.06 -3.81 -47.32
CA GLY A 1041 -3.45 -4.32 -48.66
C GLY A 1041 -4.27 -5.61 -48.81
N THR A 1042 -5.52 -5.51 -49.31
CA THR A 1042 -5.97 -5.95 -50.66
C THR A 1042 -7.49 -5.84 -50.88
N THR A 1043 -7.87 -5.66 -52.15
CA THR A 1043 -9.20 -5.35 -52.70
C THR A 1043 -10.25 -6.47 -52.63
N SER A 1044 -11.54 -6.17 -52.34
CA SER A 1044 -12.67 -6.40 -53.28
C SER A 1044 -14.10 -6.11 -52.73
N LYS A 1045 -14.85 -5.33 -53.53
CA LYS A 1045 -16.30 -5.40 -53.89
C LYS A 1045 -17.39 -5.59 -52.81
N GLY A 1046 -18.09 -4.47 -52.55
CA GLY A 1046 -19.54 -4.25 -52.77
C GLY A 1046 -20.57 -5.26 -52.28
N GLY A 1047 -21.38 -4.84 -51.30
CA GLY A 1047 -22.70 -5.41 -50.98
C GLY A 1047 -23.43 -4.59 -49.92
N ASP A 1048 -24.62 -4.08 -50.27
CA ASP A 1048 -25.54 -3.35 -49.39
C ASP A 1048 -25.98 -4.20 -48.19
N VAL A 1049 -25.88 -3.68 -46.96
CA VAL A 1049 -26.69 -4.15 -45.81
C VAL A 1049 -27.24 -2.94 -45.05
N LYS A 1050 -28.53 -3.03 -44.73
CA LYS A 1050 -29.39 -1.96 -44.24
C LYS A 1050 -29.25 -1.73 -42.73
N ALA A 1051 -29.35 -0.47 -42.33
CA ALA A 1051 -29.49 -0.01 -40.95
C ALA A 1051 -30.71 -0.65 -40.24
N GLN A 1052 -30.52 -1.10 -39.00
CA GLN A 1052 -31.55 -1.21 -37.98
C GLN A 1052 -30.98 -0.81 -36.61
N ASP A 1053 -31.58 0.25 -36.06
CA ASP A 1053 -31.71 0.69 -34.67
C ASP A 1053 -30.47 0.62 -33.74
N GLU A 1054 -29.75 1.73 -33.67
CA GLU A 1054 -28.84 2.07 -32.56
C GLU A 1054 -29.64 2.37 -31.29
N LEU A 1055 -29.26 1.69 -30.21
CA LEU A 1055 -29.61 1.98 -28.84
C LEU A 1055 -28.80 3.22 -28.38
N ILE A 1056 -29.47 4.30 -28.03
CA ILE A 1056 -28.83 5.53 -27.53
C ILE A 1056 -28.47 5.31 -26.07
N ILE A 1057 -27.17 5.20 -25.77
CA ILE A 1057 -26.61 5.36 -24.43
C ILE A 1057 -26.13 6.82 -24.34
N GLU A 1058 -26.77 7.63 -23.47
CA GLU A 1058 -26.31 9.00 -23.22
C GLU A 1058 -25.05 8.95 -22.35
N THR A 1059 -23.92 9.40 -22.91
CA THR A 1059 -22.67 9.66 -22.19
C THR A 1059 -22.81 10.92 -21.32
N PRO A 1060 -22.23 10.97 -20.10
CA PRO A 1060 -22.32 12.14 -19.24
C PRO A 1060 -21.60 13.34 -19.86
N LYS A 1061 -22.30 14.47 -19.89
CA LYS A 1061 -21.83 15.71 -20.50
C LYS A 1061 -21.07 16.54 -19.46
N VAL A 1062 -19.79 16.86 -19.72
CA VAL A 1062 -18.99 17.75 -18.85
C VAL A 1062 -19.55 19.18 -18.92
N GLU A 1063 -20.04 19.72 -17.79
CA GLU A 1063 -20.59 21.09 -17.73
C GLU A 1063 -19.48 22.15 -17.75
N PHE A 1064 -19.67 23.26 -18.49
CA PHE A 1064 -18.75 24.40 -18.52
C PHE A 1064 -18.65 25.07 -17.14
N ALA A 1065 -17.58 24.75 -16.40
CA ALA A 1065 -17.31 25.23 -15.04
C ALA A 1065 -16.04 26.09 -14.99
N VAL A 1066 -16.03 27.09 -14.11
CA VAL A 1066 -14.90 28.01 -13.93
C VAL A 1066 -14.70 28.23 -12.42
N ARG A 1067 -13.53 27.88 -11.90
CA ARG A 1067 -13.13 28.02 -10.48
C ARG A 1067 -11.95 28.97 -10.34
N SER A 1068 -11.72 29.54 -9.15
CA SER A 1068 -10.58 30.44 -8.90
C SER A 1068 -10.04 30.35 -7.47
N TRP A 1069 -8.71 30.37 -7.27
CA TRP A 1069 -8.06 30.36 -5.96
C TRP A 1069 -6.66 31.02 -5.98
N PRO A 1070 -6.14 31.50 -4.84
CA PRO A 1070 -6.87 31.79 -3.61
C PRO A 1070 -7.85 32.96 -3.82
N ASN A 1071 -9.01 32.97 -3.15
CA ASN A 1071 -9.95 34.08 -3.20
C ASN A 1071 -10.67 34.24 -1.85
N PRO A 1072 -10.26 35.18 -0.99
CA PRO A 1072 -9.40 36.33 -1.29
C PRO A 1072 -7.91 35.99 -1.53
N SER A 1073 -7.17 36.86 -2.24
CA SER A 1073 -5.72 36.71 -2.50
C SER A 1073 -4.92 37.95 -2.14
N GLN A 1074 -3.66 37.78 -1.73
CA GLN A 1074 -2.70 38.88 -1.56
C GLN A 1074 -1.99 39.25 -2.87
N ASN A 1075 -1.67 38.27 -3.73
CA ASN A 1075 -0.77 38.46 -4.88
C ASN A 1075 -1.45 38.20 -6.22
N ASP A 1076 -2.08 37.06 -6.41
CA ASP A 1076 -2.63 36.66 -7.69
C ASP A 1076 -3.71 35.58 -7.53
N PHE A 1077 -4.45 35.33 -8.59
CA PHE A 1077 -5.54 34.39 -8.67
C PHE A 1077 -5.24 33.39 -9.78
N ASN A 1078 -5.39 32.10 -9.49
CA ASN A 1078 -5.49 31.03 -10.47
C ASN A 1078 -6.95 30.87 -10.88
N ILE A 1079 -7.20 30.50 -12.13
CA ILE A 1079 -8.50 30.11 -12.67
C ILE A 1079 -8.37 28.76 -13.35
N ARG A 1080 -9.22 27.80 -12.99
CA ARG A 1080 -9.38 26.53 -13.71
C ARG A 1080 -10.71 26.53 -14.46
N ILE A 1081 -10.67 26.12 -15.72
CA ILE A 1081 -11.86 25.99 -16.57
C ILE A 1081 -12.00 24.53 -16.97
N SER A 1082 -13.15 23.93 -16.64
CA SER A 1082 -13.52 22.57 -17.06
C SER A 1082 -14.55 22.68 -18.17
N THR A 1083 -14.27 22.10 -19.33
CA THR A 1083 -15.15 22.17 -20.51
C THR A 1083 -14.88 21.02 -21.48
N ASP A 1084 -15.93 20.49 -22.09
CA ASP A 1084 -15.89 19.59 -23.26
C ASP A 1084 -15.70 20.33 -24.60
N ASN A 1085 -15.75 21.66 -24.59
CA ASN A 1085 -15.59 22.48 -25.79
C ASN A 1085 -14.11 22.75 -26.04
N THR A 1086 -13.52 21.97 -26.94
CA THR A 1086 -12.12 22.13 -27.37
C THR A 1086 -11.95 23.04 -28.59
N LEU A 1087 -13.05 23.56 -29.15
CA LEU A 1087 -13.07 24.28 -30.44
C LEU A 1087 -13.14 25.80 -30.29
N ASP A 1088 -13.86 26.30 -29.28
CA ASP A 1088 -14.00 27.73 -29.03
C ASP A 1088 -12.93 28.21 -28.03
N PRO A 1089 -12.22 29.34 -28.27
CA PRO A 1089 -11.24 29.86 -27.32
C PRO A 1089 -11.92 30.47 -26.08
N ILE A 1090 -11.26 30.35 -24.92
CA ILE A 1090 -11.76 30.88 -23.65
C ILE A 1090 -11.30 32.33 -23.47
N LYS A 1091 -12.24 33.26 -23.33
CA LYS A 1091 -11.97 34.69 -23.10
C LYS A 1091 -12.15 35.03 -21.64
N VAL A 1092 -11.08 35.50 -21.00
CA VAL A 1092 -11.08 35.97 -19.62
C VAL A 1092 -11.07 37.50 -19.62
N GLN A 1093 -12.05 38.12 -18.96
CA GLN A 1093 -12.15 39.58 -18.83
C GLN A 1093 -12.36 39.97 -17.37
N VAL A 1094 -11.47 40.77 -16.81
CA VAL A 1094 -11.53 41.20 -15.41
C VAL A 1094 -11.98 42.66 -15.35
N PHE A 1095 -13.00 42.93 -14.55
CA PHE A 1095 -13.58 44.25 -14.33
C PHE A 1095 -13.36 44.68 -12.88
N ASP A 1096 -13.03 45.95 -12.65
CA ASP A 1096 -13.14 46.55 -11.32
C ASP A 1096 -14.61 46.81 -10.94
N ILE A 1097 -14.87 47.22 -9.69
CA ILE A 1097 -16.22 47.55 -9.20
C ILE A 1097 -16.93 48.67 -9.98
N THR A 1098 -16.20 49.49 -10.76
CA THR A 1098 -16.78 50.53 -11.61
C THR A 1098 -17.22 50.01 -12.98
N GLY A 1099 -16.93 48.74 -13.27
CA GLY A 1099 -17.18 48.08 -14.56
C GLY A 1099 -16.09 48.39 -15.60
N LYS A 1100 -14.96 48.99 -15.18
CA LYS A 1100 -13.82 49.22 -16.08
C LYS A 1100 -13.04 47.92 -16.20
N THR A 1101 -12.78 47.49 -17.43
CA THR A 1101 -11.93 46.33 -17.69
C THR A 1101 -10.49 46.65 -17.34
N VAL A 1102 -9.90 45.85 -16.45
CA VAL A 1102 -8.54 46.00 -15.93
C VAL A 1102 -7.58 44.94 -16.44
N HIS A 1103 -8.11 43.79 -16.88
CA HIS A 1103 -7.34 42.70 -17.49
C HIS A 1103 -8.19 41.99 -18.54
N ILE A 1104 -7.58 41.58 -19.66
CA ILE A 1104 -8.23 40.80 -20.72
C ILE A 1104 -7.21 39.80 -21.24
N ASP A 1105 -7.62 38.55 -21.34
CA ASP A 1105 -6.82 37.50 -21.94
C ASP A 1105 -7.67 36.49 -22.71
N SER A 1106 -7.04 35.70 -23.56
CA SER A 1106 -7.65 34.61 -24.32
C SER A 1106 -6.76 33.38 -24.20
N ILE A 1107 -7.31 32.28 -23.68
CA ILE A 1107 -6.59 31.06 -23.32
C ILE A 1107 -7.28 29.82 -23.93
N ASP A 1108 -6.52 28.74 -24.11
CA ASP A 1108 -7.02 27.47 -24.64
C ASP A 1108 -7.51 26.52 -23.53
N SER A 1109 -8.36 25.55 -23.90
CA SER A 1109 -9.03 24.64 -22.96
C SER A 1109 -8.07 23.56 -22.45
N ASN A 1110 -7.42 23.80 -21.30
CA ASN A 1110 -6.99 22.82 -20.27
C ASN A 1110 -5.75 23.25 -19.48
N MET A 1111 -5.62 24.53 -19.10
CA MET A 1111 -4.54 24.96 -18.22
C MET A 1111 -5.04 25.89 -17.12
N ASN A 1112 -4.44 25.77 -15.93
CA ASN A 1112 -4.62 26.72 -14.84
C ASN A 1112 -4.11 28.10 -15.28
N TYR A 1113 -4.98 29.12 -15.24
CA TYR A 1113 -4.69 30.47 -15.69
C TYR A 1113 -4.46 31.42 -14.52
N ARG A 1114 -3.22 31.89 -14.35
CA ARG A 1114 -2.79 32.75 -13.24
C ARG A 1114 -2.71 34.22 -13.65
N PHE A 1115 -3.36 35.11 -12.91
CA PHE A 1115 -3.35 36.57 -13.15
C PHE A 1115 -3.62 37.35 -11.85
N GLY A 1116 -3.31 38.66 -11.77
CA GLY A 1116 -3.67 39.47 -10.60
C GLY A 1116 -2.52 40.18 -9.89
N ASN A 1117 -1.27 39.89 -10.27
CA ASN A 1117 -0.07 40.57 -9.74
C ASN A 1117 -0.07 42.08 -10.08
N GLU A 1118 -0.68 42.43 -11.19
CA GLU A 1118 -0.85 43.78 -11.71
C GLU A 1118 -2.07 44.53 -11.14
N LEU A 1119 -2.95 43.82 -10.42
CA LEU A 1119 -4.17 44.41 -9.86
C LEU A 1119 -3.85 45.11 -8.53
N GLY A 1120 -4.53 46.23 -8.25
CA GLY A 1120 -4.48 46.85 -6.92
C GLY A 1120 -5.36 46.11 -5.91
N SER A 1121 -5.26 46.42 -4.63
CA SER A 1121 -6.21 45.92 -3.64
C SER A 1121 -7.64 46.39 -3.97
N GLY A 1122 -8.61 45.48 -3.92
CA GLY A 1122 -9.99 45.76 -4.29
C GLY A 1122 -10.81 44.56 -4.74
N LEU A 1123 -12.07 44.83 -5.08
CA LEU A 1123 -13.03 43.85 -5.59
C LEU A 1123 -13.04 43.86 -7.13
N TYR A 1124 -12.93 42.68 -7.72
CA TYR A 1124 -12.93 42.45 -9.15
C TYR A 1124 -14.01 41.45 -9.56
N PHE A 1125 -14.46 41.53 -10.80
CA PHE A 1125 -15.34 40.55 -11.43
C PHE A 1125 -14.64 39.95 -12.64
N VAL A 1126 -14.50 38.64 -12.70
CA VAL A 1126 -13.91 37.95 -13.85
C VAL A 1126 -15.01 37.30 -14.66
N LYS A 1127 -15.16 37.71 -15.91
CA LYS A 1127 -16.04 37.07 -16.87
C LYS A 1127 -15.23 36.14 -17.75
N VAL A 1128 -15.56 34.86 -17.73
CA VAL A 1128 -14.95 33.83 -18.57
C VAL A 1128 -15.99 33.37 -19.59
N ALA A 1129 -15.65 33.41 -20.87
CA ALA A 1129 -16.56 33.12 -21.96
C ALA A 1129 -15.94 32.19 -23.00
N GLN A 1130 -16.63 31.11 -23.35
CA GLN A 1130 -16.19 30.15 -24.36
C GLN A 1130 -17.41 29.73 -25.20
N GLY A 1131 -17.38 30.02 -26.50
CA GLY A 1131 -18.55 29.84 -27.36
C GLY A 1131 -19.78 30.61 -26.86
N ASN A 1132 -20.87 29.89 -26.61
CA ASN A 1132 -22.11 30.43 -26.02
C ASN A 1132 -22.11 30.44 -24.48
N ASN A 1133 -21.13 29.81 -23.84
CA ASN A 1133 -21.07 29.67 -22.39
C ASN A 1133 -20.34 30.87 -21.78
N VAL A 1134 -20.91 31.42 -20.70
CA VAL A 1134 -20.35 32.57 -19.98
C VAL A 1134 -20.54 32.36 -18.49
N LYS A 1135 -19.46 32.40 -17.71
CA LYS A 1135 -19.47 32.43 -16.24
C LYS A 1135 -18.86 33.73 -15.75
N THR A 1136 -19.27 34.21 -14.58
CA THR A 1136 -18.71 35.40 -13.95
C THR A 1136 -18.42 35.13 -12.48
N LEU A 1137 -17.18 35.33 -12.07
CA LEU A 1137 -16.65 35.13 -10.73
C LEU A 1137 -16.42 36.48 -10.05
N ARG A 1138 -16.52 36.53 -8.71
CA ARG A 1138 -16.18 37.70 -7.90
C ARG A 1138 -14.89 37.42 -7.15
N LEU A 1139 -13.87 38.24 -7.35
CA LEU A 1139 -12.55 38.11 -6.73
C LEU A 1139 -12.24 39.26 -5.79
N MET A 1140 -11.54 38.98 -4.69
CA MET A 1140 -11.10 39.97 -3.71
C MET A 1140 -9.57 39.94 -3.57
N LYS A 1141 -8.91 41.06 -3.84
CA LYS A 1141 -7.47 41.26 -3.63
C LYS A 1141 -7.24 42.16 -2.43
N TYR A 1142 -6.44 41.72 -1.46
CA TYR A 1142 -6.13 42.49 -0.24
C TYR A 1142 -5.14 43.63 -0.45
#